data_AF-K6ZNF5-F1
#
_entry.id   AF-K6ZNF5-F1
#
_cell.length_a   1.000
_cell.length_b   1.000
_cell.length_c   1.000
_cell.angle_alpha   90.00
_cell.angle_beta   90.00
_cell.angle_gamma   90.00
#
_symmetry.space_group_name_H-M   'P 1'
#
loop_
_entity.id
_entity.type
_entity.pdbx_description
1 polymer ?
#
loop_
_entity_poly.entity_id
_entity_poly.type
_entity_poly.pdbx_seq_one_letter_code
_entity_poly.pdbx_strand_id
1 'polypeptide(L)'
;MINLSRGPQQPLSVIYLDANATTEVLPQASSAALLAMETLFGNPSSSHITGLQAKQVIDNTRKQAKKVIGAENGNLIFTSGATEGIQTAILSALRHAKNTLDKTKKYSLLYGATEHKAVPESLIHWNEILEINADIKAIPVDERGQLDLDFIAKEVPNALMICTMAVNNETGVYQNINLLDQTIRFHNPNTLWLVDCVQALGKQDLDLAKTSIDYAPFSGHKLYAPKGIGFMYIKENSPFTSFIAGGGQESGLRSGTENLPGIAALNVIFNVLLGESEYKFTPLKTLHLFRQQLVATLVRAFPNIVFNHSFENSVPTTINFSIPRFTSKEVMDLFDAASIRVSSGSACSSTVTRSFVLDAMGLPAWQSESAIRMSFGPAITQEQIIDACTRIVFAAEALGQSCLTLDSNIIADGAELEGLLQFKVAGSCSWLYIDKQTKSAIFIDPLPELVKRLQTLLTCRGLTLTAVIDTHGHADHESCRGVIAKKFLAVQKTNALGWPISAQVITIHGKQYQYITVGAKWLIKVPTPGHTNDSISLLLCEPIRTSTERLIVHYAFCGDLILMDSLGRTNFTTSSAPSMYTSLQLLKTLIGNESLVCPSHDYNNEFATSIAAETTRNTLLTQVVNNEINSEEFSFQKSIMDTQILDETGSEIMCGALFDHCHKTLVVEYDSNSLVDAIKQSDKIQLIDVREAHEYALQHDEKFAINVPLNRLVQFAREHQQDKQVQFVLACRSGSRSQLAAQALGRLGFEHVGHLKGGYALHQY
;
A
#
# COMPACT_ATOMS: atom_id res chain seq x y z
N MET A 1 -31.74 8.49 -0.68
CA MET A 1 -32.06 7.07 -0.90
C MET A 1 -31.83 6.77 -2.37
N ILE A 2 -30.61 6.38 -2.74
CA ILE A 2 -30.34 5.83 -4.07
C ILE A 2 -30.37 4.32 -3.87
N ASN A 3 -31.44 3.70 -4.35
CA ASN A 3 -31.70 2.28 -4.21
C ASN A 3 -30.87 1.56 -5.28
N LEU A 4 -29.64 1.13 -4.95
CA LEU A 4 -28.95 0.14 -5.75
C LEU A 4 -29.75 -1.16 -5.59
N SER A 5 -30.53 -1.48 -6.63
CA SER A 5 -31.45 -2.61 -6.67
C SER A 5 -30.80 -3.91 -6.19
N ARG A 6 -31.22 -4.39 -5.02
CA ARG A 6 -30.89 -5.72 -4.45
C ARG A 6 -31.62 -6.83 -5.21
N GLY A 7 -31.25 -7.03 -6.47
CA GLY A 7 -31.42 -8.32 -7.16
C GLY A 7 -30.15 -9.16 -7.00
N PRO A 8 -30.08 -10.40 -7.53
CA PRO A 8 -28.82 -11.15 -7.62
C PRO A 8 -27.88 -10.34 -8.51
N GLN A 9 -27.08 -9.47 -7.90
CA GLN A 9 -26.33 -8.44 -8.61
C GLN A 9 -25.17 -9.13 -9.32
N GLN A 10 -25.14 -8.99 -10.65
CA GLN A 10 -23.90 -9.19 -11.40
C GLN A 10 -22.78 -8.38 -10.71
N PRO A 11 -21.55 -8.92 -10.63
CA PRO A 11 -20.44 -8.19 -10.05
C PRO A 11 -20.33 -6.81 -10.72
N LEU A 12 -20.16 -5.77 -9.91
CA LEU A 12 -20.03 -4.39 -10.41
C LEU A 12 -18.94 -4.34 -11.50
N SER A 13 -19.24 -3.69 -12.62
CA SER A 13 -18.27 -3.49 -13.70
C SER A 13 -17.05 -2.73 -13.18
N VAL A 14 -15.84 -3.09 -13.59
CA VAL A 14 -14.62 -2.42 -13.13
C VAL A 14 -14.57 -0.99 -13.68
N ILE A 15 -14.32 -0.01 -12.81
CA ILE A 15 -13.99 1.37 -13.19
C ILE A 15 -12.49 1.54 -13.04
N TYR A 16 -11.79 1.56 -14.17
CA TYR A 16 -10.34 1.66 -14.19
C TYR A 16 -9.87 3.12 -14.22
N LEU A 17 -9.42 3.63 -13.06
CA LEU A 17 -8.87 4.98 -12.88
C LEU A 17 -7.37 4.92 -12.52
N ASP A 18 -6.62 4.06 -13.23
CA ASP A 18 -5.15 3.96 -13.14
C ASP A 18 -4.47 4.02 -14.52
N ALA A 19 -5.01 4.84 -15.44
CA ALA A 19 -4.53 4.97 -16.81
C ALA A 19 -3.08 5.47 -16.94
N ASN A 20 -2.53 6.14 -15.92
CA ASN A 20 -1.12 6.54 -15.90
C ASN A 20 -0.18 5.35 -15.68
N ALA A 21 -0.62 4.26 -15.05
CA ALA A 21 0.14 3.01 -14.96
C ALA A 21 0.12 2.27 -16.30
N THR A 22 -1.06 2.03 -16.85
CA THR A 22 -1.26 1.44 -18.17
C THR A 22 -2.69 1.69 -18.62
N THR A 23 -2.96 1.61 -19.92
CA THR A 23 -4.33 1.63 -20.46
C THR A 23 -4.72 0.26 -20.99
N GLU A 24 -6.03 0.00 -21.06
CA GLU A 24 -6.58 -1.10 -21.87
C GLU A 24 -6.27 -0.86 -23.35
N VAL A 25 -6.17 -1.94 -24.14
CA VAL A 25 -5.94 -1.81 -25.58
C VAL A 25 -7.27 -1.47 -26.24
N LEU A 26 -7.31 -0.45 -27.11
CA LEU A 26 -8.53 -0.14 -27.86
C LEU A 26 -8.93 -1.36 -28.71
N PRO A 27 -10.23 -1.71 -28.80
CA PRO A 27 -10.67 -2.87 -29.59
C PRO A 27 -10.14 -2.86 -31.02
N GLN A 28 -10.15 -1.70 -31.68
CA GLN A 28 -9.65 -1.53 -33.04
C GLN A 28 -8.13 -1.74 -33.14
N ALA A 29 -7.37 -1.32 -32.12
CA ALA A 29 -5.93 -1.55 -32.05
C ALA A 29 -5.62 -3.05 -31.80
N SER A 30 -6.43 -3.72 -30.98
CA SER A 30 -6.35 -5.18 -30.79
C SER A 30 -6.66 -5.94 -32.07
N SER A 31 -7.69 -5.54 -32.81
CA SER A 31 -8.03 -6.14 -34.11
C SER A 31 -6.90 -5.97 -35.13
N ALA A 32 -6.25 -4.80 -35.17
CA ALA A 32 -5.11 -4.57 -36.05
C ALA A 32 -3.89 -5.44 -35.67
N ALA A 33 -3.62 -5.60 -34.37
CA ALA A 33 -2.58 -6.52 -33.91
C ALA A 33 -2.88 -7.98 -34.28
N LEU A 34 -4.13 -8.43 -34.10
CA LEU A 34 -4.55 -9.79 -34.47
C LEU A 34 -4.41 -10.03 -35.98
N LEU A 35 -4.86 -9.08 -36.80
CA LEU A 35 -4.73 -9.14 -38.25
C LEU A 35 -3.26 -9.27 -38.67
N ALA A 36 -2.37 -8.52 -38.01
CA ALA A 36 -0.93 -8.59 -38.24
C ALA A 36 -0.31 -9.94 -37.85
N MET A 37 -0.86 -10.62 -36.84
CA MET A 37 -0.42 -11.96 -36.44
C MET A 37 -0.94 -13.07 -37.37
N GLU A 38 -2.19 -12.97 -37.82
CA GLU A 38 -2.86 -14.05 -38.57
C GLU A 38 -2.67 -13.95 -40.08
N THR A 39 -2.70 -12.73 -40.64
CA THR A 39 -2.82 -12.53 -42.10
C THR A 39 -1.73 -11.64 -42.70
N LEU A 40 -1.19 -10.66 -41.95
CA LEU A 40 -0.09 -9.80 -42.41
C LEU A 40 1.26 -10.15 -41.75
N PHE A 41 1.44 -11.41 -41.35
CA PHE A 41 2.57 -11.91 -40.55
C PHE A 41 3.97 -11.86 -41.22
N GLY A 42 4.06 -11.28 -42.42
CA GLY A 42 5.30 -11.28 -43.20
C GLY A 42 6.46 -10.58 -42.49
N ASN A 43 7.68 -11.06 -42.74
CA ASN A 43 8.87 -10.34 -42.32
C ASN A 43 9.08 -9.10 -43.23
N PRO A 44 9.16 -7.86 -42.69
CA PRO A 44 9.34 -6.64 -43.49
C PRO A 44 10.62 -6.60 -44.34
N SER A 45 11.61 -7.43 -43.99
CA SER A 45 12.86 -7.57 -44.74
C SER A 45 12.73 -8.45 -45.99
N SER A 46 11.62 -9.18 -46.16
CA SER A 46 11.39 -10.05 -47.31
C SER A 46 10.91 -9.27 -48.54
N SER A 47 11.40 -9.67 -49.73
CA SER A 47 11.05 -9.03 -51.01
C SER A 47 9.72 -9.51 -51.63
N HIS A 48 9.14 -10.59 -51.12
CA HIS A 48 7.85 -11.11 -51.58
C HIS A 48 6.68 -10.25 -51.05
N ILE A 49 5.49 -10.42 -51.66
CA ILE A 49 4.31 -9.58 -51.38
C ILE A 49 3.96 -9.49 -49.89
N THR A 50 4.03 -10.60 -49.15
CA THR A 50 3.75 -10.61 -47.70
C THR A 50 4.75 -9.74 -46.90
N GLY A 51 6.02 -9.70 -47.29
CA GLY A 51 7.02 -8.84 -46.65
C GLY A 51 6.83 -7.38 -47.02
N LEU A 52 6.50 -7.09 -48.28
CA LEU A 52 6.17 -5.74 -48.74
C LEU A 52 4.92 -5.18 -48.05
N GLN A 53 3.90 -6.00 -47.81
CA GLN A 53 2.71 -5.62 -47.05
C GLN A 53 3.05 -5.26 -45.60
N ALA A 54 3.87 -6.08 -44.92
CA ALA A 54 4.34 -5.79 -43.57
C ALA A 54 5.16 -4.49 -43.52
N LYS A 55 6.07 -4.29 -44.49
CA LYS A 55 6.85 -3.07 -44.62
C LYS A 55 5.97 -1.82 -44.81
N GLN A 56 4.92 -1.91 -45.63
CA GLN A 56 3.97 -0.82 -45.82
C GLN A 56 3.29 -0.39 -44.51
N VAL A 57 2.94 -1.36 -43.63
CA VAL A 57 2.37 -1.05 -42.30
C VAL A 57 3.38 -0.27 -41.45
N ILE A 58 4.64 -0.68 -41.43
CA ILE A 58 5.70 0.00 -40.69
C ILE A 58 5.91 1.42 -41.21
N ASP A 59 6.05 1.58 -42.53
CA ASP A 59 6.31 2.88 -43.16
C ASP A 59 5.14 3.85 -42.96
N ASN A 60 3.90 3.38 -43.11
CA ASN A 60 2.70 4.17 -42.83
C ASN A 60 2.65 4.59 -41.35
N THR A 61 2.94 3.67 -40.44
CA THR A 61 2.92 3.96 -39.00
C THR A 61 3.98 4.99 -38.63
N ARG A 62 5.18 4.88 -39.19
CA ARG A 62 6.27 5.86 -38.99
C ARG A 62 5.87 7.25 -39.49
N LYS A 63 5.22 7.32 -40.66
CA LYS A 63 4.69 8.58 -41.21
C LYS A 63 3.63 9.21 -40.30
N GLN A 64 2.68 8.41 -39.79
CA GLN A 64 1.66 8.93 -38.89
C GLN A 64 2.25 9.37 -37.55
N ALA A 65 3.19 8.60 -36.99
CA ALA A 65 3.88 8.96 -35.76
C ALA A 65 4.56 10.33 -35.86
N LYS A 66 5.26 10.60 -36.98
CA LYS A 66 5.88 11.91 -37.27
C LYS A 66 4.88 13.06 -37.30
N LYS A 67 3.70 12.87 -37.92
CA LYS A 67 2.63 13.88 -37.90
C LYS A 67 2.07 14.10 -36.49
N VAL A 68 1.82 13.01 -35.76
CA VAL A 68 1.23 13.04 -34.41
C VAL A 68 2.11 13.81 -33.42
N ILE A 69 3.43 13.72 -33.53
CA ILE A 69 4.38 14.45 -32.67
C ILE A 69 4.78 15.82 -33.24
N GLY A 70 4.25 16.20 -34.41
CA GLY A 70 4.58 17.46 -35.09
C GLY A 70 6.04 17.55 -35.55
N ALA A 71 6.68 16.45 -35.96
CA ALA A 71 8.06 16.47 -36.47
C ALA A 71 8.22 15.66 -37.77
N GLU A 72 8.28 16.37 -38.90
CA GLU A 72 8.52 15.75 -40.21
C GLU A 72 10.00 15.38 -40.41
N ASN A 73 10.91 16.21 -39.90
CA ASN A 73 12.37 16.02 -39.96
C ASN A 73 12.89 15.23 -38.76
N GLY A 74 14.07 14.64 -38.90
CA GLY A 74 14.67 13.74 -37.91
C GLY A 74 14.26 12.28 -38.11
N ASN A 75 14.82 11.41 -37.27
CA ASN A 75 14.59 9.98 -37.28
C ASN A 75 13.52 9.60 -36.27
N LEU A 76 12.80 8.53 -36.57
CA LEU A 76 11.89 7.88 -35.64
C LEU A 76 12.25 6.41 -35.65
N ILE A 77 12.36 5.80 -34.46
CA ILE A 77 12.61 4.36 -34.33
C ILE A 77 11.52 3.72 -33.46
N PHE A 78 11.15 2.48 -33.76
CA PHE A 78 10.32 1.67 -32.88
C PHE A 78 11.17 0.93 -31.85
N THR A 79 10.70 0.89 -30.61
CA THR A 79 11.38 0.27 -29.46
C THR A 79 10.42 -0.67 -28.74
N SER A 80 10.89 -1.45 -27.76
CA SER A 80 10.00 -2.26 -26.89
C SER A 80 9.18 -1.41 -25.90
N GLY A 81 9.50 -0.13 -25.75
CA GLY A 81 8.86 0.79 -24.83
C GLY A 81 9.73 2.03 -24.56
N ALA A 82 9.22 2.94 -23.73
CA ALA A 82 9.94 4.17 -23.42
C ALA A 82 11.24 3.94 -22.63
N THR A 83 11.30 2.93 -21.75
CA THR A 83 12.53 2.59 -21.02
C THR A 83 13.69 2.26 -21.97
N GLU A 84 13.44 1.49 -23.05
CA GLU A 84 14.45 1.23 -24.10
C GLU A 84 14.86 2.53 -24.81
N GLY A 85 13.90 3.42 -25.08
CA GLY A 85 14.18 4.73 -25.68
C GLY A 85 15.06 5.62 -24.79
N ILE A 86 14.72 5.76 -23.51
CA ILE A 86 15.49 6.52 -22.51
C ILE A 86 16.93 6.00 -22.43
N GLN A 87 17.11 4.69 -22.31
CA GLN A 87 18.41 4.04 -22.30
C GLN A 87 19.21 4.34 -23.59
N THR A 88 18.55 4.23 -24.75
CA THR A 88 19.18 4.49 -26.06
C THR A 88 19.62 5.95 -26.19
N ALA A 89 18.80 6.90 -25.76
CA ALA A 89 19.13 8.32 -25.79
C ALA A 89 20.31 8.67 -24.88
N ILE A 90 20.29 8.19 -23.63
CA ILE A 90 21.36 8.42 -22.65
C ILE A 90 22.67 7.80 -23.15
N LEU A 91 22.64 6.54 -23.61
CA LEU A 91 23.82 5.88 -24.19
C LEU A 91 24.38 6.68 -25.37
N SER A 92 23.50 7.15 -26.27
CA SER A 92 23.90 7.94 -27.43
C SER A 92 24.60 9.24 -27.05
N ALA A 93 24.02 9.98 -26.10
CA ALA A 93 24.57 11.24 -25.61
C ALA A 93 25.91 11.04 -24.88
N LEU A 94 25.99 10.07 -23.97
CA LEU A 94 27.20 9.82 -23.19
C LEU A 94 28.34 9.25 -24.02
N ARG A 95 28.05 8.37 -24.98
CA ARG A 95 29.08 7.88 -25.89
C ARG A 95 29.62 8.99 -26.79
N HIS A 96 28.75 9.91 -27.24
CA HIS A 96 29.21 11.10 -27.95
C HIS A 96 30.09 11.98 -27.06
N ALA A 97 29.65 12.26 -25.82
CA ALA A 97 30.43 13.04 -24.85
C ALA A 97 31.80 12.41 -24.57
N LYS A 98 31.89 11.08 -24.42
CA LYS A 98 33.17 10.37 -24.20
C LYS A 98 34.22 10.70 -25.27
N ASN A 99 33.77 10.91 -26.51
CA ASN A 99 34.65 11.16 -27.64
C ASN A 99 35.03 12.64 -27.79
N THR A 100 34.30 13.55 -27.14
CA THR A 100 34.45 15.00 -27.33
C THR A 100 34.85 15.76 -26.07
N LEU A 101 34.72 15.15 -24.88
CA LEU A 101 34.96 15.81 -23.61
C LEU A 101 36.45 16.12 -23.37
N ASP A 102 36.70 17.30 -22.82
CA ASP A 102 37.99 17.68 -22.27
C ASP A 102 38.16 17.06 -20.86
N LYS A 103 39.03 16.06 -20.74
CA LYS A 103 39.29 15.33 -19.48
C LYS A 103 39.80 16.20 -18.33
N THR A 104 40.21 17.43 -18.59
CA THR A 104 40.66 18.38 -17.54
C THR A 104 39.51 19.12 -16.87
N LYS A 105 38.30 19.09 -17.45
CA LYS A 105 37.12 19.75 -16.92
C LYS A 105 36.22 18.80 -16.16
N LYS A 106 35.48 19.36 -15.19
CA LYS A 106 34.38 18.66 -14.53
C LYS A 106 33.08 18.91 -15.28
N TYR A 107 32.33 17.85 -15.51
CA TYR A 107 31.04 17.90 -16.18
C TYR A 107 29.93 17.40 -15.27
N SER A 108 28.69 17.70 -15.64
CA SER A 108 27.50 17.20 -14.97
C SER A 108 26.52 16.52 -15.94
N LEU A 109 25.65 15.69 -15.37
CA LEU A 109 24.47 15.12 -16.00
C LEU A 109 23.25 15.55 -15.20
N LEU A 110 22.34 16.25 -15.85
CA LEU A 110 21.19 16.84 -15.18
C LEU A 110 19.94 16.00 -15.45
N TYR A 111 19.12 15.78 -14.43
CA TYR A 111 17.81 15.17 -14.59
C TYR A 111 16.77 15.84 -13.68
N GLY A 112 15.50 15.91 -14.06
CA GLY A 112 14.45 16.41 -13.17
C GLY A 112 14.32 15.58 -11.88
N ALA A 113 14.20 16.22 -10.71
CA ALA A 113 14.05 15.50 -9.44
C ALA A 113 12.79 14.58 -9.40
N THR A 114 11.82 14.84 -10.26
CA THR A 114 10.56 14.08 -10.38
C THR A 114 10.54 13.13 -11.58
N GLU A 115 11.68 12.83 -12.20
CA GLU A 115 11.75 11.92 -13.35
C GLU A 115 11.29 10.49 -13.01
N HIS A 116 10.88 9.73 -14.03
CA HIS A 116 10.70 8.30 -13.89
C HIS A 116 12.04 7.63 -13.57
N LYS A 117 12.08 6.65 -12.66
CA LYS A 117 13.33 5.99 -12.21
C LYS A 117 14.22 5.48 -13.33
N ALA A 118 13.64 5.12 -14.49
CA ALA A 118 14.42 4.74 -15.66
C ALA A 118 15.45 5.80 -16.09
N VAL A 119 15.22 7.09 -15.86
CA VAL A 119 16.15 8.16 -16.22
C VAL A 119 17.39 8.20 -15.30
N PRO A 120 17.27 8.47 -13.99
CA PRO A 120 18.45 8.56 -13.12
C PRO A 120 19.22 7.24 -13.07
N GLU A 121 18.55 6.09 -13.03
CA GLU A 121 19.22 4.78 -13.02
C GLU A 121 20.01 4.54 -14.31
N SER A 122 19.48 4.96 -15.47
CA SER A 122 20.23 4.88 -16.74
C SER A 122 21.42 5.83 -16.78
N LEU A 123 21.26 7.06 -16.24
CA LEU A 123 22.37 8.01 -16.14
C LEU A 123 23.48 7.43 -15.25
N ILE A 124 23.14 6.91 -14.07
CA ILE A 124 24.10 6.26 -13.16
C ILE A 124 24.82 5.12 -13.86
N HIS A 125 24.06 4.18 -14.42
CA HIS A 125 24.60 2.99 -15.07
C HIS A 125 25.56 3.32 -16.21
N TRP A 126 25.17 4.18 -17.16
CA TRP A 126 26.03 4.49 -18.30
C TRP A 126 27.17 5.46 -17.98
N ASN A 127 26.99 6.36 -17.03
CA ASN A 127 28.07 7.22 -16.54
C ASN A 127 29.22 6.38 -15.96
N GLU A 128 28.89 5.31 -15.24
CA GLU A 128 29.83 4.32 -14.72
C GLU A 128 30.46 3.47 -15.84
N ILE A 129 29.64 2.77 -16.63
CA ILE A 129 30.12 1.83 -17.67
C ILE A 129 30.97 2.51 -18.73
N LEU A 130 30.64 3.76 -19.09
CA LEU A 130 31.41 4.54 -20.06
C LEU A 130 32.53 5.35 -19.40
N GLU A 131 32.74 5.25 -18.09
CA GLU A 131 33.79 5.97 -17.35
C GLU A 131 33.78 7.48 -17.63
N ILE A 132 32.59 8.07 -17.77
CA ILE A 132 32.44 9.51 -18.02
C ILE A 132 32.80 10.31 -16.77
N ASN A 133 32.51 9.76 -15.59
CA ASN A 133 32.80 10.34 -14.28
C ASN A 133 32.23 11.77 -14.12
N ALA A 134 31.06 12.03 -14.70
CA ALA A 134 30.34 13.29 -14.53
C ALA A 134 29.49 13.27 -13.25
N ASP A 135 29.30 14.45 -12.64
CA ASP A 135 28.43 14.61 -11.47
C ASP A 135 26.96 14.49 -11.89
N ILE A 136 26.22 13.53 -11.33
CA ILE A 136 24.79 13.38 -11.59
C ILE A 136 24.02 14.27 -10.62
N LYS A 137 23.22 15.19 -11.16
CA LYS A 137 22.52 16.21 -10.36
C LYS A 137 21.03 16.22 -10.70
N ALA A 138 20.21 16.09 -9.65
CA ALA A 138 18.77 16.32 -9.75
C ALA A 138 18.50 17.83 -9.84
N ILE A 139 17.74 18.25 -10.83
CA ILE A 139 17.18 19.60 -10.95
C ILE A 139 16.00 19.67 -9.97
N PRO A 140 16.07 20.54 -8.94
CA PRO A 140 14.99 20.67 -7.97
C PRO A 140 13.67 21.10 -8.63
N VAL A 141 12.58 20.82 -7.94
CA VAL A 141 11.25 21.35 -8.29
C VAL A 141 10.70 22.18 -7.14
N ASP A 142 9.81 23.11 -7.44
CA ASP A 142 9.03 23.83 -6.42
C ASP A 142 7.86 22.98 -5.89
N GLU A 143 7.09 23.55 -4.94
CA GLU A 143 5.87 22.93 -4.39
C GLU A 143 4.77 22.68 -5.42
N ARG A 144 4.88 23.28 -6.61
CA ARG A 144 3.96 23.10 -7.75
C ARG A 144 4.48 22.09 -8.76
N GLY A 145 5.66 21.50 -8.51
CA GLY A 145 6.32 20.52 -9.37
C GLY A 145 6.99 21.12 -10.62
N GLN A 146 7.23 22.43 -10.66
CA GLN A 146 7.95 23.09 -11.77
C GLN A 146 9.46 23.03 -11.54
N LEU A 147 10.23 22.76 -12.60
CA LEU A 147 11.69 22.70 -12.52
C LEU A 147 12.31 24.09 -12.25
N ASP A 148 13.34 24.11 -11.39
CA ASP A 148 14.11 25.30 -11.07
C ASP A 148 14.96 25.76 -12.27
N LEU A 149 14.55 26.88 -12.89
CA LEU A 149 15.23 27.45 -14.05
C LEU A 149 16.57 28.09 -13.70
N ASP A 150 16.73 28.63 -12.49
CA ASP A 150 17.99 29.25 -12.05
C ASP A 150 19.05 28.16 -11.82
N PHE A 151 18.64 27.02 -11.28
CA PHE A 151 19.49 25.83 -11.19
C PHE A 151 19.94 25.35 -12.58
N ILE A 152 18.99 25.25 -13.53
CA ILE A 152 19.30 24.87 -14.91
C ILE A 152 20.30 25.88 -15.52
N ALA A 153 20.02 27.18 -15.44
CA ALA A 153 20.87 28.25 -15.96
C ALA A 153 22.31 28.19 -15.44
N LYS A 154 22.47 27.84 -14.16
CA LYS A 154 23.78 27.71 -13.49
C LYS A 154 24.55 26.47 -13.93
N GLU A 155 23.88 25.33 -14.08
CA GLU A 155 24.54 24.03 -14.28
C GLU A 155 24.73 23.65 -15.75
N VAL A 156 23.84 24.10 -16.63
CA VAL A 156 23.85 23.81 -18.09
C VAL A 156 25.18 24.10 -18.80
N PRO A 157 25.94 25.17 -18.47
CA PRO A 157 27.24 25.42 -19.11
C PRO A 157 28.24 24.24 -19.03
N ASN A 158 28.12 23.39 -18.00
CA ASN A 158 28.97 22.19 -17.82
C ASN A 158 28.18 20.88 -18.00
N ALA A 159 26.92 20.93 -18.40
CA ALA A 159 26.08 19.75 -18.56
C ALA A 159 26.33 19.08 -19.91
N LEU A 160 26.65 17.78 -19.89
CA LEU A 160 26.75 16.95 -21.10
C LEU A 160 25.37 16.61 -21.67
N MET A 161 24.40 16.43 -20.76
CA MET A 161 23.03 16.10 -21.08
C MET A 161 22.10 16.61 -19.99
N ILE A 162 20.90 17.00 -20.39
CA ILE A 162 19.78 17.28 -19.51
C ILE A 162 18.61 16.34 -19.86
N CYS A 163 18.00 15.72 -18.86
CA CYS A 163 16.86 14.84 -18.98
C CYS A 163 15.67 15.42 -18.20
N THR A 164 14.58 15.72 -18.88
CA THR A 164 13.34 16.18 -18.23
C THR A 164 12.15 15.38 -18.74
N MET A 165 11.01 15.49 -18.09
CA MET A 165 9.75 14.93 -18.56
C MET A 165 8.78 16.03 -18.95
N ALA A 166 7.96 15.79 -19.96
CA ALA A 166 6.94 16.73 -20.38
C ALA A 166 5.78 16.78 -19.38
N VAL A 167 5.35 15.62 -18.87
CA VAL A 167 4.26 15.49 -17.90
C VAL A 167 4.63 14.43 -16.86
N ASN A 168 4.50 14.77 -15.58
CA ASN A 168 4.76 13.84 -14.49
C ASN A 168 3.66 12.76 -14.40
N ASN A 169 4.06 11.50 -14.26
CA ASN A 169 3.14 10.36 -14.21
C ASN A 169 2.38 10.22 -12.88
N GLU A 170 2.86 10.84 -11.79
CA GLU A 170 2.21 10.80 -10.47
C GLU A 170 1.23 11.94 -10.26
N THR A 171 1.64 13.17 -10.54
CA THR A 171 0.86 14.40 -10.28
C THR A 171 0.17 14.94 -11.53
N GLY A 172 0.62 14.54 -12.73
CA GLY A 172 0.15 15.11 -13.98
C GLY A 172 0.66 16.51 -14.24
N VAL A 173 1.54 17.06 -13.40
CA VAL A 173 2.14 18.38 -13.60
C VAL A 173 2.92 18.37 -14.90
N TYR A 174 2.68 19.36 -15.76
CA TYR A 174 3.42 19.53 -17.00
C TYR A 174 4.50 20.59 -16.84
N GLN A 175 5.62 20.40 -17.55
CA GLN A 175 6.70 21.39 -17.60
C GLN A 175 6.47 22.38 -18.75
N ASN A 176 6.90 23.63 -18.57
CA ASN A 176 6.90 24.60 -19.67
C ASN A 176 8.09 24.34 -20.60
N ILE A 177 7.89 23.45 -21.58
CA ILE A 177 8.92 23.03 -22.55
C ILE A 177 9.56 24.22 -23.27
N ASN A 178 8.78 25.24 -23.66
CA ASN A 178 9.33 26.41 -24.35
C ASN A 178 10.29 27.21 -23.46
N LEU A 179 9.96 27.36 -22.17
CA LEU A 179 10.80 28.09 -21.23
C LEU A 179 12.05 27.30 -20.87
N LEU A 180 11.94 25.97 -20.72
CA LEU A 180 13.08 25.08 -20.55
C LEU A 180 14.02 25.16 -21.77
N ASP A 181 13.47 25.07 -22.98
CA ASP A 181 14.23 25.16 -24.23
C ASP A 181 15.02 26.48 -24.29
N GLN A 182 14.34 27.61 -24.09
CA GLN A 182 14.97 28.93 -24.07
C GLN A 182 16.08 29.03 -23.02
N THR A 183 15.83 28.54 -21.80
CA THR A 183 16.82 28.57 -20.71
C THR A 183 18.04 27.72 -21.05
N ILE A 184 17.84 26.48 -21.50
CA ILE A 184 18.91 25.57 -21.87
C ILE A 184 19.76 26.16 -23.00
N ARG A 185 19.12 26.58 -24.10
CA ARG A 185 19.83 27.03 -25.30
C ARG A 185 20.50 28.40 -25.13
N PHE A 186 19.96 29.28 -24.28
CA PHE A 186 20.59 30.54 -23.94
C PHE A 186 21.93 30.34 -23.22
N HIS A 187 22.00 29.37 -22.30
CA HIS A 187 23.21 29.10 -21.51
C HIS A 187 24.18 28.12 -22.19
N ASN A 188 23.68 27.15 -22.95
CA ASN A 188 24.50 26.27 -23.78
C ASN A 188 23.70 25.72 -24.97
N PRO A 189 23.96 26.22 -26.20
CA PRO A 189 23.23 25.77 -27.38
C PRO A 189 23.52 24.32 -27.76
N ASN A 190 24.58 23.70 -27.23
CA ASN A 190 25.05 22.36 -27.62
C ASN A 190 24.69 21.25 -26.62
N THR A 191 24.14 21.56 -25.44
CA THR A 191 23.76 20.53 -24.46
C THR A 191 22.66 19.64 -25.04
N LEU A 192 22.84 18.32 -24.97
CA LEU A 192 21.84 17.37 -25.45
C LEU A 192 20.65 17.31 -24.50
N TRP A 193 19.43 17.30 -25.04
CA TRP A 193 18.21 17.32 -24.25
C TRP A 193 17.27 16.15 -24.58
N LEU A 194 17.05 15.28 -23.58
CA LEU A 194 16.03 14.26 -23.59
C LEU A 194 14.78 14.79 -22.90
N VAL A 195 13.62 14.64 -23.55
CA VAL A 195 12.32 14.87 -22.92
C VAL A 195 11.49 13.59 -22.91
N ASP A 196 11.23 13.01 -21.74
CA ASP A 196 10.28 11.91 -21.59
C ASP A 196 8.84 12.41 -21.88
N CYS A 197 8.30 11.96 -23.02
CA CYS A 197 6.98 12.37 -23.52
C CYS A 197 5.90 11.31 -23.28
N VAL A 198 6.16 10.29 -22.45
CA VAL A 198 5.26 9.14 -22.22
C VAL A 198 3.87 9.56 -21.73
N GLN A 199 3.79 10.60 -20.91
CA GLN A 199 2.53 11.11 -20.36
C GLN A 199 2.03 12.38 -21.07
N ALA A 200 2.74 12.86 -22.09
CA ALA A 200 2.30 14.05 -22.85
C ALA A 200 1.39 13.66 -24.02
N LEU A 201 1.77 12.62 -24.77
CA LEU A 201 1.09 12.32 -26.02
C LEU A 201 -0.37 11.88 -25.79
N GLY A 202 -1.30 12.50 -26.53
CA GLY A 202 -2.74 12.29 -26.37
C GLY A 202 -3.37 12.97 -25.16
N LYS A 203 -2.58 13.68 -24.34
CA LYS A 203 -3.03 14.44 -23.17
C LYS A 203 -2.74 15.94 -23.29
N GLN A 204 -1.77 16.31 -24.11
CA GLN A 204 -1.42 17.68 -24.49
C GLN A 204 -1.04 17.75 -25.96
N ASP A 205 -1.14 18.95 -26.54
CA ASP A 205 -0.61 19.23 -27.87
C ASP A 205 0.92 19.16 -27.85
N LEU A 206 1.50 18.42 -28.79
CA LEU A 206 2.92 18.23 -28.92
C LEU A 206 3.36 18.60 -30.34
N ASP A 207 4.32 19.52 -30.43
CA ASP A 207 4.91 19.97 -31.69
C ASP A 207 6.42 20.03 -31.52
N LEU A 208 7.08 18.88 -31.72
CA LEU A 208 8.52 18.75 -31.49
C LEU A 208 9.35 19.59 -32.46
N ALA A 209 8.84 19.90 -33.66
CA ALA A 209 9.54 20.75 -34.62
C ALA A 209 9.74 22.19 -34.12
N LYS A 210 8.92 22.65 -33.17
CA LYS A 210 9.07 23.96 -32.52
C LYS A 210 10.03 23.96 -31.34
N THR A 211 10.64 22.81 -31.03
CA THR A 211 11.52 22.64 -29.88
C THR A 211 12.92 22.23 -30.31
N SER A 212 13.88 22.40 -29.41
CA SER A 212 15.24 21.91 -29.60
C SER A 212 15.48 20.49 -29.09
N ILE A 213 14.45 19.78 -28.63
CA ILE A 213 14.52 18.44 -28.01
C ILE A 213 15.26 17.48 -28.94
N ASP A 214 16.34 16.87 -28.44
CA ASP A 214 17.17 15.94 -29.20
C ASP A 214 16.57 14.53 -29.23
N TYR A 215 15.97 14.11 -28.13
CA TYR A 215 15.37 12.78 -27.98
C TYR A 215 14.02 12.88 -27.27
N ALA A 216 13.01 12.20 -27.81
CA ALA A 216 11.70 12.09 -27.16
C ALA A 216 11.18 10.64 -27.22
N PRO A 217 11.27 9.87 -26.13
CA PRO A 217 10.70 8.52 -26.03
C PRO A 217 9.20 8.56 -25.71
N PHE A 218 8.49 7.57 -26.22
CA PHE A 218 7.06 7.35 -26.07
C PHE A 218 6.76 5.87 -25.78
N SER A 219 5.59 5.59 -25.21
CA SER A 219 5.18 4.23 -24.83
C SER A 219 3.76 3.92 -25.31
N GLY A 220 3.58 2.81 -26.03
CA GLY A 220 2.28 2.45 -26.62
C GLY A 220 1.20 2.15 -25.59
N HIS A 221 1.55 1.48 -24.48
CA HIS A 221 0.58 1.09 -23.44
C HIS A 221 0.09 2.25 -22.55
N LYS A 222 0.53 3.48 -22.80
CA LYS A 222 -0.07 4.71 -22.23
C LYS A 222 -1.05 5.39 -23.20
N LEU A 223 -1.14 4.87 -24.42
CA LEU A 223 -1.91 5.41 -25.54
C LEU A 223 -2.94 4.41 -26.06
N TYR A 224 -3.28 3.39 -25.26
CA TYR A 224 -4.21 2.32 -25.64
C TYR A 224 -3.72 1.34 -26.72
N ALA A 225 -2.40 1.24 -26.92
CA ALA A 225 -1.78 0.16 -27.67
C ALA A 225 -1.27 -0.97 -26.73
N PRO A 226 -0.93 -2.16 -27.26
CA PRO A 226 -0.37 -3.25 -26.46
C PRO A 226 0.90 -2.86 -25.68
N LYS A 227 1.18 -3.58 -24.59
CA LYS A 227 2.47 -3.54 -23.91
C LYS A 227 3.56 -4.13 -24.82
N GLY A 228 4.82 -3.75 -24.62
CA GLY A 228 5.95 -4.25 -25.41
C GLY A 228 6.17 -3.55 -26.75
N ILE A 229 5.57 -2.36 -26.94
CA ILE A 229 5.86 -1.47 -28.06
C ILE A 229 5.94 -0.01 -27.60
N GLY A 230 6.94 0.69 -28.11
CA GLY A 230 7.13 2.13 -27.98
C GLY A 230 7.79 2.69 -29.24
N PHE A 231 8.10 3.97 -29.19
CA PHE A 231 8.88 4.62 -30.25
C PHE A 231 9.67 5.79 -29.66
N MET A 232 10.72 6.20 -30.36
CA MET A 232 11.54 7.33 -29.97
C MET A 232 11.78 8.23 -31.17
N TYR A 233 11.54 9.52 -30.98
CA TYR A 233 11.99 10.56 -31.89
C TYR A 233 13.45 10.92 -31.60
N ILE A 234 14.23 11.08 -32.66
CA ILE A 234 15.61 11.55 -32.62
C ILE A 234 15.70 12.71 -33.60
N LYS A 235 16.05 13.88 -33.08
CA LYS A 235 16.21 15.08 -33.90
C LYS A 235 17.31 14.88 -34.93
N GLU A 236 17.15 15.55 -36.06
CA GLU A 236 18.13 15.51 -37.14
C GLU A 236 19.50 15.99 -36.63
N ASN A 237 20.56 15.26 -37.00
CA ASN A 237 21.94 15.48 -36.59
C ASN A 237 22.26 15.26 -35.10
N SER A 238 21.29 14.89 -34.25
CA SER A 238 21.61 14.47 -32.89
C SER A 238 22.40 13.15 -32.90
N PRO A 239 23.41 12.98 -32.02
CA PRO A 239 24.24 11.80 -32.02
C PRO A 239 23.41 10.55 -31.69
N PHE A 240 23.76 9.41 -32.28
CA PHE A 240 23.01 8.17 -32.07
C PHE A 240 23.94 6.97 -31.94
N THR A 241 23.62 6.07 -31.02
CA THR A 241 24.27 4.77 -30.85
C THR A 241 23.21 3.71 -30.61
N SER A 242 23.21 2.67 -31.46
CA SER A 242 22.27 1.56 -31.36
C SER A 242 22.48 0.82 -30.03
N PHE A 243 21.45 0.83 -29.16
CA PHE A 243 21.45 0.06 -27.92
C PHE A 243 21.37 -1.46 -28.20
N ILE A 244 20.58 -1.85 -29.21
CA ILE A 244 20.50 -3.21 -29.73
C ILE A 244 21.15 -3.25 -31.12
N ALA A 245 22.35 -3.83 -31.20
CA ALA A 245 23.09 -4.03 -32.45
C ALA A 245 22.79 -5.41 -33.08
N GLY A 246 22.84 -5.52 -34.40
CA GLY A 246 22.50 -6.76 -35.11
C GLY A 246 22.17 -6.57 -36.59
N GLY A 247 21.11 -7.24 -37.06
CA GLY A 247 20.76 -7.46 -38.47
C GLY A 247 20.30 -6.25 -39.29
N GLY A 248 20.41 -5.02 -38.79
CA GLY A 248 20.16 -3.81 -39.59
C GLY A 248 18.71 -3.34 -39.66
N GLN A 249 17.79 -3.90 -38.86
CA GLN A 249 16.41 -3.40 -38.74
C GLN A 249 16.38 -1.94 -38.24
N GLU A 250 15.26 -1.24 -38.47
CA GLU A 250 15.11 0.20 -38.19
C GLU A 250 16.27 1.03 -38.78
N SER A 251 16.67 0.72 -40.02
CA SER A 251 17.81 1.35 -40.71
C SER A 251 19.16 1.22 -39.96
N GLY A 252 19.34 0.13 -39.21
CA GLY A 252 20.52 -0.13 -38.39
C GLY A 252 20.51 0.54 -37.02
N LEU A 253 19.49 1.37 -36.73
CA LEU A 253 19.39 2.12 -35.49
C LEU A 253 18.91 1.24 -34.32
N ARG A 254 18.11 0.21 -34.60
CA ARG A 254 17.59 -0.72 -33.59
C ARG A 254 17.33 -2.09 -34.21
N SER A 255 18.21 -3.06 -33.95
CA SER A 255 18.13 -4.39 -34.55
C SER A 255 17.10 -5.32 -33.90
N GLY A 256 16.78 -6.40 -34.60
CA GLY A 256 15.78 -7.40 -34.22
C GLY A 256 14.50 -7.25 -35.05
N THR A 257 13.92 -8.37 -35.49
CA THR A 257 12.69 -8.39 -36.27
C THR A 257 11.61 -7.51 -35.63
N GLU A 258 11.00 -6.65 -36.43
CA GLU A 258 10.08 -5.63 -35.95
C GLU A 258 8.82 -6.25 -35.34
N ASN A 259 8.35 -5.68 -34.22
CA ASN A 259 7.08 -6.07 -33.58
C ASN A 259 5.90 -5.54 -34.41
N LEU A 260 5.63 -6.19 -35.54
CA LEU A 260 4.59 -5.78 -36.49
C LEU A 260 3.19 -5.69 -35.84
N PRO A 261 2.75 -6.62 -34.95
CA PRO A 261 1.48 -6.47 -34.24
C PRO A 261 1.41 -5.21 -33.38
N GLY A 262 2.49 -4.88 -32.65
CA GLY A 262 2.57 -3.66 -31.87
C GLY A 262 2.54 -2.39 -32.72
N ILE A 263 3.27 -2.40 -33.85
CA ILE A 263 3.32 -1.28 -34.79
C ILE A 263 1.97 -1.08 -35.49
N ALA A 264 1.29 -2.16 -35.90
CA ALA A 264 -0.05 -2.10 -36.49
C ALA A 264 -1.07 -1.51 -35.49
N ALA A 265 -0.99 -1.88 -34.22
CA ALA A 265 -1.83 -1.29 -33.17
C ALA A 265 -1.54 0.21 -32.99
N LEU A 266 -0.27 0.62 -32.96
CA LEU A 266 0.11 2.05 -32.91
C LEU A 266 -0.43 2.83 -34.10
N ASN A 267 -0.47 2.24 -35.31
CA ASN A 267 -1.05 2.88 -36.49
C ASN A 267 -2.49 3.34 -36.24
N VAL A 268 -3.30 2.46 -35.66
CA VAL A 268 -4.70 2.75 -35.31
C VAL A 268 -4.77 3.90 -34.33
N ILE A 269 -3.96 3.86 -33.27
CA ILE A 269 -3.92 4.92 -32.26
C ILE A 269 -3.52 6.27 -32.87
N PHE A 270 -2.53 6.29 -33.76
CA PHE A 270 -2.11 7.52 -34.43
C PHE A 270 -3.21 8.07 -35.35
N ASN A 271 -3.94 7.23 -36.07
CA ASN A 271 -5.09 7.69 -36.85
C ASN A 271 -6.19 8.28 -35.95
N VAL A 272 -6.44 7.70 -34.77
CA VAL A 272 -7.39 8.27 -33.78
C VAL A 272 -6.90 9.64 -33.29
N LEU A 273 -5.61 9.77 -32.95
CA LEU A 273 -5.02 11.04 -32.50
C LEU A 273 -5.05 12.13 -33.57
N LEU A 274 -4.88 11.75 -34.85
CA LEU A 274 -4.97 12.67 -36.00
C LEU A 274 -6.42 13.01 -36.38
N GLY A 275 -7.42 12.37 -35.78
CA GLY A 275 -8.82 12.52 -36.16
C GLY A 275 -9.18 11.86 -37.51
N GLU A 276 -8.34 10.95 -37.99
CA GLU A 276 -8.52 10.18 -39.23
C GLU A 276 -9.26 8.85 -38.99
N SER A 277 -9.73 8.58 -37.77
CA SER A 277 -10.53 7.39 -37.39
C SER A 277 -12.01 7.73 -37.13
N GLU A 278 -12.90 6.75 -37.31
CA GLU A 278 -14.30 6.86 -36.88
C GLU A 278 -14.44 6.97 -35.35
N TYR A 279 -13.61 6.22 -34.61
CA TYR A 279 -13.53 6.33 -33.17
C TYR A 279 -12.80 7.63 -32.78
N LYS A 280 -13.36 8.36 -31.83
CA LYS A 280 -12.80 9.64 -31.37
C LYS A 280 -12.54 9.60 -29.88
N PHE A 281 -11.36 10.06 -29.52
CA PHE A 281 -11.01 10.37 -28.16
C PHE A 281 -11.81 11.56 -27.62
N THR A 282 -12.12 11.51 -26.33
CA THR A 282 -12.78 12.60 -25.61
C THR A 282 -11.90 13.85 -25.67
N PRO A 283 -12.41 15.00 -26.17
CA PRO A 283 -11.62 16.22 -26.31
C PRO A 283 -11.14 16.76 -24.96
N LEU A 284 -10.01 17.48 -24.97
CA LEU A 284 -9.37 18.04 -23.78
C LEU A 284 -10.33 18.87 -22.90
N LYS A 285 -11.17 19.71 -23.51
CA LYS A 285 -12.18 20.51 -22.81
C LYS A 285 -13.13 19.63 -21.98
N THR A 286 -13.56 18.50 -22.51
CA THR A 286 -14.45 17.56 -21.82
C THR A 286 -13.70 16.81 -20.72
N LEU A 287 -12.43 16.46 -20.93
CA LEU A 287 -11.60 15.86 -19.88
C LEU A 287 -11.44 16.78 -18.66
N HIS A 288 -11.33 18.10 -18.87
CA HIS A 288 -11.37 19.06 -17.75
C HIS A 288 -12.69 19.01 -16.98
N LEU A 289 -13.83 18.89 -17.67
CA LEU A 289 -15.14 18.74 -17.02
C LEU A 289 -15.23 17.42 -16.23
N PHE A 290 -14.68 16.32 -16.76
CA PHE A 290 -14.63 15.05 -16.05
C PHE A 290 -13.77 15.15 -14.78
N ARG A 291 -12.60 15.81 -14.85
CA ARG A 291 -11.78 16.11 -13.66
C ARG A 291 -12.57 16.90 -12.63
N GLN A 292 -13.27 17.95 -13.05
CA GLN A 292 -14.09 18.76 -12.14
C GLN A 292 -15.18 17.95 -11.44
N GLN A 293 -15.87 17.05 -12.16
CA GLN A 293 -16.88 16.17 -11.58
C GLN A 293 -16.28 15.22 -10.53
N LEU A 294 -15.16 14.57 -10.84
CA LEU A 294 -14.47 13.68 -9.91
C LEU A 294 -13.95 14.44 -8.68
N VAL A 295 -13.32 15.60 -8.89
CA VAL A 295 -12.79 16.46 -7.80
C VAL A 295 -13.92 16.93 -6.90
N ALA A 296 -15.03 17.45 -7.45
CA ALA A 296 -16.18 17.88 -6.66
C ALA A 296 -16.79 16.72 -5.85
N THR A 297 -16.83 15.53 -6.44
CA THR A 297 -17.30 14.31 -5.77
C THR A 297 -16.35 13.89 -4.66
N LEU A 298 -15.04 13.88 -4.90
CA LEU A 298 -14.03 13.56 -3.89
C LEU A 298 -14.07 14.54 -2.71
N VAL A 299 -14.19 15.84 -2.96
CA VAL A 299 -14.33 16.86 -1.89
C VAL A 299 -15.61 16.65 -1.09
N ARG A 300 -16.72 16.33 -1.76
CA ARG A 300 -18.00 16.02 -1.08
C ARG A 300 -17.91 14.75 -0.24
N ALA A 301 -17.26 13.72 -0.75
CA ALA A 301 -17.08 12.42 -0.10
C ALA A 301 -16.09 12.50 1.08
N PHE A 302 -15.05 13.32 0.94
CA PHE A 302 -13.94 13.47 1.88
C PHE A 302 -13.65 14.96 2.15
N PRO A 303 -14.36 15.62 3.08
CA PRO A 303 -14.25 17.07 3.29
C PRO A 303 -12.85 17.60 3.62
N ASN A 304 -11.98 16.75 4.18
CA ASN A 304 -10.61 17.10 4.56
C ASN A 304 -9.56 16.66 3.50
N ILE A 305 -9.98 16.23 2.31
CA ILE A 305 -9.07 15.84 1.23
C ILE A 305 -8.10 16.96 0.87
N VAL A 306 -6.84 16.62 0.63
CA VAL A 306 -5.81 17.53 0.16
C VAL A 306 -5.35 17.07 -1.22
N PHE A 307 -5.34 17.98 -2.20
CA PHE A 307 -4.76 17.71 -3.51
C PHE A 307 -3.27 18.05 -3.49
N ASN A 308 -2.44 17.13 -3.96
CA ASN A 308 -0.97 17.21 -3.86
C ASN A 308 -0.32 17.97 -5.02
N HIS A 309 -1.13 18.63 -5.85
CA HIS A 309 -0.68 19.47 -6.96
C HIS A 309 -1.74 20.50 -7.32
N SER A 310 -1.35 21.54 -8.05
CA SER A 310 -2.31 22.47 -8.66
C SER A 310 -2.91 21.87 -9.94
N PHE A 311 -4.20 22.15 -10.16
CA PHE A 311 -4.90 21.78 -11.39
C PHE A 311 -4.67 22.77 -12.54
N GLU A 312 -4.07 23.93 -12.24
CA GLU A 312 -3.75 24.99 -13.21
C GLU A 312 -2.56 24.62 -14.10
N ASN A 313 -1.63 23.79 -13.58
CA ASN A 313 -0.43 23.36 -14.27
C ASN A 313 -0.34 21.84 -14.43
N SER A 314 -1.48 21.15 -14.46
CA SER A 314 -1.53 19.70 -14.63
C SER A 314 -2.55 19.26 -15.68
N VAL A 315 -2.29 18.10 -16.29
CA VAL A 315 -3.20 17.48 -17.25
C VAL A 315 -4.55 17.14 -16.59
N PRO A 316 -5.68 17.22 -17.32
CA PRO A 316 -6.99 16.93 -16.76
C PRO A 316 -7.17 15.47 -16.36
N THR A 317 -6.35 14.57 -16.90
CA THR A 317 -6.45 13.13 -16.74
C THR A 317 -5.82 12.60 -15.45
N THR A 318 -5.28 13.45 -14.58
CA THR A 318 -4.57 13.03 -13.38
C THR A 318 -4.99 13.87 -12.19
N ILE A 319 -5.30 13.19 -11.10
CA ILE A 319 -5.64 13.75 -9.79
C ILE A 319 -4.77 13.02 -8.77
N ASN A 320 -3.91 13.74 -8.07
CA ASN A 320 -3.12 13.21 -6.96
C ASN A 320 -3.58 13.86 -5.66
N PHE A 321 -3.99 13.05 -4.69
CA PHE A 321 -4.57 13.54 -3.45
C PHE A 321 -4.21 12.65 -2.26
N SER A 322 -4.38 13.21 -1.07
CA SER A 322 -4.16 12.56 0.21
C SER A 322 -5.37 12.84 1.11
N ILE A 323 -5.82 11.82 1.86
CA ILE A 323 -6.93 11.96 2.80
C ILE A 323 -6.35 11.87 4.21
N PRO A 324 -6.39 12.96 5.01
CA PRO A 324 -5.83 12.96 6.36
C PRO A 324 -6.37 11.81 7.21
N ARG A 325 -5.44 11.11 7.89
CA ARG A 325 -5.68 9.96 8.78
C ARG A 325 -6.03 8.65 8.09
N PHE A 326 -6.01 8.61 6.76
CA PHE A 326 -6.06 7.35 6.02
C PHE A 326 -4.68 7.08 5.44
N THR A 327 -4.25 5.83 5.55
CA THR A 327 -3.10 5.34 4.80
C THR A 327 -3.49 5.18 3.32
N SER A 328 -2.51 5.23 2.42
CA SER A 328 -2.76 4.97 0.99
C SER A 328 -3.38 3.58 0.78
N LYS A 329 -2.96 2.59 1.59
CA LYS A 329 -3.53 1.24 1.58
C LYS A 329 -5.01 1.21 1.91
N GLU A 330 -5.45 1.88 2.99
CA GLU A 330 -6.87 1.92 3.38
C GLU A 330 -7.73 2.56 2.27
N VAL A 331 -7.27 3.66 1.65
CA VAL A 331 -8.02 4.31 0.56
C VAL A 331 -8.05 3.44 -0.70
N MET A 332 -6.95 2.76 -1.04
CA MET A 332 -6.93 1.82 -2.16
C MET A 332 -7.84 0.62 -1.93
N ASP A 333 -7.84 0.03 -0.74
CA ASP A 333 -8.70 -1.10 -0.39
C ASP A 333 -10.18 -0.68 -0.42
N LEU A 334 -10.50 0.53 0.06
CA LEU A 334 -11.83 1.11 -0.04
C LEU A 334 -12.32 1.26 -1.49
N PHE A 335 -11.54 1.91 -2.34
CA PHE A 335 -11.93 2.10 -3.75
C PHE A 335 -11.99 0.77 -4.49
N ASP A 336 -11.10 -0.17 -4.17
CA ASP A 336 -11.12 -1.49 -4.80
C ASP A 336 -12.39 -2.27 -4.48
N ALA A 337 -12.84 -2.23 -3.22
CA ALA A 337 -14.11 -2.79 -2.77
C ALA A 337 -15.33 -2.13 -3.46
N ALA A 338 -15.20 -0.86 -3.86
CA ALA A 338 -16.18 -0.17 -4.70
C ALA A 338 -15.99 -0.44 -6.21
N SER A 339 -15.16 -1.41 -6.59
CA SER A 339 -14.81 -1.74 -7.98
C SER A 339 -14.21 -0.56 -8.77
N ILE A 340 -13.50 0.33 -8.07
CA ILE A 340 -12.69 1.42 -8.64
C ILE A 340 -11.21 1.05 -8.48
N ARG A 341 -10.42 1.17 -9.56
CA ARG A 341 -8.97 0.93 -9.52
C ARG A 341 -8.22 2.25 -9.55
N VAL A 342 -7.43 2.49 -8.50
CA VAL A 342 -6.50 3.63 -8.38
C VAL A 342 -5.13 3.10 -7.94
N SER A 343 -4.10 3.92 -7.98
CA SER A 343 -2.77 3.55 -7.49
C SER A 343 -2.33 4.42 -6.32
N SER A 344 -1.31 3.98 -5.59
CA SER A 344 -0.53 4.87 -4.72
C SER A 344 0.35 5.81 -5.55
N GLY A 345 0.92 6.84 -4.92
CA GLY A 345 1.97 7.68 -5.52
C GLY A 345 3.21 6.86 -5.90
N SER A 346 3.67 5.93 -5.05
CA SER A 346 4.91 5.16 -5.21
C SER A 346 4.86 3.99 -6.22
N ALA A 347 4.14 4.16 -7.34
CA ALA A 347 3.60 3.11 -8.23
C ALA A 347 4.58 2.08 -8.86
N CYS A 348 5.86 2.01 -8.47
CA CYS A 348 6.84 1.11 -9.08
C CYS A 348 7.47 0.06 -8.14
N SER A 349 7.13 -0.01 -6.85
CA SER A 349 7.58 -1.12 -6.00
C SER A 349 6.71 -1.29 -4.76
N SER A 350 6.23 -2.51 -4.49
CA SER A 350 5.43 -2.89 -3.32
C SER A 350 6.12 -2.68 -1.96
N THR A 351 7.39 -2.28 -1.96
CA THR A 351 8.23 -2.04 -0.78
C THR A 351 8.43 -0.57 -0.43
N VAL A 352 8.07 0.37 -1.31
CA VAL A 352 8.32 1.81 -1.08
C VAL A 352 7.07 2.48 -0.53
N THR A 353 7.18 2.92 0.72
CA THR A 353 6.10 3.50 1.53
C THR A 353 5.83 4.98 1.25
N ARG A 354 6.68 5.68 0.48
CA ARG A 354 6.57 7.13 0.17
C ARG A 354 6.75 7.48 -1.30
N SER A 355 6.01 8.49 -1.78
CA SER A 355 6.26 9.12 -3.09
C SER A 355 7.50 10.02 -3.05
N PHE A 356 8.53 9.64 -3.81
CA PHE A 356 9.72 10.48 -3.99
C PHE A 356 9.41 11.77 -4.78
N VAL A 357 8.38 11.76 -5.63
CA VAL A 357 7.94 12.95 -6.39
C VAL A 357 7.39 14.01 -5.44
N LEU A 358 6.49 13.62 -4.53
CA LEU A 358 5.93 14.55 -3.54
C LEU A 358 6.98 15.01 -2.53
N ASP A 359 7.93 14.13 -2.19
CA ASP A 359 9.09 14.50 -1.37
C ASP A 359 9.98 15.54 -2.08
N ALA A 360 10.22 15.37 -3.39
CA ALA A 360 10.97 16.34 -4.19
C ALA A 360 10.25 17.70 -4.32
N MET A 361 8.91 17.70 -4.29
CA MET A 361 8.08 18.92 -4.22
C MET A 361 8.08 19.57 -2.83
N GLY A 362 8.75 18.98 -1.84
CA GLY A 362 8.80 19.51 -0.47
C GLY A 362 7.48 19.40 0.29
N LEU A 363 6.58 18.48 -0.13
CA LEU A 363 5.34 18.26 0.60
C LEU A 363 5.59 17.53 1.93
N PRO A 364 4.72 17.74 2.95
CA PRO A 364 4.75 16.99 4.20
C PRO A 364 4.80 15.47 4.00
N ALA A 365 5.65 14.78 4.78
CA ALA A 365 5.88 13.33 4.67
C ALA A 365 4.58 12.50 4.69
N TRP A 366 3.60 12.88 5.52
CA TRP A 366 2.32 12.19 5.59
C TRP A 366 1.56 12.21 4.25
N GLN A 367 1.69 13.28 3.45
CA GLN A 367 1.07 13.33 2.11
C GLN A 367 1.76 12.35 1.17
N SER A 368 3.09 12.25 1.23
CA SER A 368 3.87 11.27 0.45
C SER A 368 3.54 9.82 0.81
N GLU A 369 3.23 9.55 2.08
CA GLU A 369 2.84 8.22 2.60
C GLU A 369 1.40 7.83 2.23
N SER A 370 0.49 8.82 2.24
CA SER A 370 -0.94 8.61 1.99
C SER A 370 -1.40 8.93 0.56
N ALA A 371 -0.47 9.21 -0.36
CA ALA A 371 -0.82 9.67 -1.71
C ALA A 371 -1.57 8.62 -2.53
N ILE A 372 -2.68 9.06 -3.12
CA ILE A 372 -3.49 8.32 -4.09
C ILE A 372 -3.43 9.05 -5.43
N ARG A 373 -3.12 8.29 -6.48
CA ARG A 373 -3.24 8.74 -7.86
C ARG A 373 -4.47 8.12 -8.49
N MET A 374 -5.38 8.98 -8.88
CA MET A 374 -6.52 8.66 -9.73
C MET A 374 -6.25 9.22 -11.12
N SER A 375 -6.23 8.35 -12.13
CA SER A 375 -5.91 8.74 -13.50
C SER A 375 -6.78 8.03 -14.52
N PHE A 376 -7.32 8.79 -15.46
CA PHE A 376 -8.09 8.27 -16.59
C PHE A 376 -7.40 8.69 -17.88
N GLY A 377 -7.97 8.38 -19.03
CA GLY A 377 -7.46 8.89 -20.29
C GLY A 377 -8.58 9.20 -21.25
N PRO A 378 -8.25 9.63 -22.47
CA PRO A 378 -9.22 10.15 -23.42
C PRO A 378 -10.24 9.12 -23.93
N ALA A 379 -10.07 7.82 -23.67
CA ALA A 379 -11.07 6.80 -24.01
C ALA A 379 -12.25 6.73 -23.01
N ILE A 380 -12.14 7.37 -21.84
CA ILE A 380 -13.20 7.31 -20.81
C ILE A 380 -14.47 8.01 -21.28
N THR A 381 -15.63 7.48 -20.89
CA THR A 381 -16.95 8.04 -21.21
C THR A 381 -17.56 8.83 -20.04
N GLN A 382 -18.53 9.70 -20.32
CA GLN A 382 -19.29 10.42 -19.30
C GLN A 382 -20.06 9.47 -18.37
N GLU A 383 -20.55 8.34 -18.89
CA GLU A 383 -21.24 7.30 -18.09
C GLU A 383 -20.28 6.69 -17.06
N GLN A 384 -19.07 6.30 -17.48
CA GLN A 384 -18.05 5.78 -16.56
C GLN A 384 -17.65 6.79 -15.47
N ILE A 385 -17.63 8.10 -15.80
CA ILE A 385 -17.38 9.17 -14.82
C ILE A 385 -18.55 9.28 -13.82
N ILE A 386 -19.80 9.18 -14.27
CA ILE A 386 -20.98 9.21 -13.39
C ILE A 386 -20.99 8.02 -12.46
N ASP A 387 -20.70 6.83 -12.98
CA ASP A 387 -20.60 5.60 -12.19
C ASP A 387 -19.47 5.73 -11.16
N ALA A 388 -18.32 6.27 -11.55
CA ALA A 388 -17.20 6.52 -10.64
C ALA A 388 -17.63 7.47 -9.51
N CYS A 389 -18.28 8.59 -9.84
CA CYS A 389 -18.75 9.55 -8.85
C CYS A 389 -19.76 8.90 -7.88
N THR A 390 -20.69 8.10 -8.40
CA THR A 390 -21.70 7.38 -7.59
C THR A 390 -21.03 6.43 -6.60
N ARG A 391 -20.05 5.64 -7.07
CA ARG A 391 -19.35 4.66 -6.24
C ARG A 391 -18.37 5.29 -5.25
N ILE A 392 -17.75 6.42 -5.57
CA ILE A 392 -16.92 7.20 -4.63
C ILE A 392 -17.77 7.67 -3.45
N VAL A 393 -18.98 8.17 -3.70
CA VAL A 393 -19.90 8.62 -2.64
C VAL A 393 -20.32 7.44 -1.78
N PHE A 394 -20.73 6.35 -2.41
CA PHE A 394 -21.14 5.14 -1.70
C PHE A 394 -20.00 4.56 -0.85
N ALA A 395 -18.76 4.58 -1.35
CA ALA A 395 -17.57 4.19 -0.59
C ALA A 395 -17.35 5.08 0.65
N ALA A 396 -17.49 6.40 0.51
CA ALA A 396 -17.40 7.29 1.66
C ALA A 396 -18.55 7.12 2.67
N GLU A 397 -19.76 6.83 2.19
CA GLU A 397 -20.89 6.49 3.06
C GLU A 397 -20.64 5.17 3.81
N ALA A 398 -20.12 4.13 3.13
CA ALA A 398 -19.75 2.86 3.74
C ALA A 398 -18.63 3.01 4.79
N LEU A 399 -17.68 3.94 4.56
CA LEU A 399 -16.72 4.32 5.59
C LEU A 399 -17.37 4.90 6.83
N GLY A 400 -18.46 5.69 6.67
CA GLY A 400 -19.25 6.21 7.79
C GLY A 400 -20.03 5.15 8.56
N GLN A 401 -20.31 3.99 7.94
CA GLN A 401 -20.86 2.82 8.62
C GLN A 401 -19.79 2.08 9.42
N SER A 402 -18.55 2.06 8.93
CA SER A 402 -17.38 1.65 9.72
C SER A 402 -17.00 2.75 10.71
N CYS A 403 -16.41 2.42 11.86
CA CYS A 403 -16.12 3.42 12.90
C CYS A 403 -14.97 4.41 12.56
N LEU A 404 -14.74 4.72 11.27
CA LEU A 404 -13.49 5.28 10.77
C LEU A 404 -13.60 6.67 10.12
N THR A 405 -14.78 7.25 9.95
CA THR A 405 -14.92 8.66 9.51
C THR A 405 -15.64 9.56 10.52
N LEU A 406 -15.19 10.82 10.51
CA LEU A 406 -15.67 11.94 11.32
C LEU A 406 -16.68 12.77 10.52
N ASP A 407 -17.76 13.15 11.19
CA ASP A 407 -18.76 14.16 10.78
C ASP A 407 -19.75 13.79 9.67
N SER A 408 -20.31 12.58 9.68
CA SER A 408 -21.63 12.37 9.05
C SER A 408 -22.72 12.37 10.11
N ASN A 409 -23.68 13.31 9.99
CA ASN A 409 -25.01 13.27 10.62
C ASN A 409 -25.86 12.06 10.17
N ILE A 410 -25.22 11.00 9.67
CA ILE A 410 -25.81 9.78 9.15
C ILE A 410 -25.28 8.67 10.04
N ILE A 411 -25.92 8.53 11.20
CA ILE A 411 -25.81 7.34 12.03
C ILE A 411 -26.50 6.23 11.22
N ALA A 412 -25.74 5.50 10.43
CA ALA A 412 -26.21 4.25 9.88
C ALA A 412 -26.23 3.21 11.01
N ASP A 413 -27.35 2.51 11.16
CA ASP A 413 -27.44 1.26 11.94
C ASP A 413 -26.43 0.26 11.37
N GLY A 414 -25.21 0.25 11.91
CA GLY A 414 -24.07 -0.46 11.31
C GLY A 414 -23.12 -1.03 12.35
N ALA A 415 -23.08 -2.37 12.40
CA ALA A 415 -22.24 -3.29 13.17
C ALA A 415 -22.19 -3.04 14.69
N GLU A 416 -22.64 -4.02 15.48
CA GLU A 416 -22.57 -3.95 16.94
C GLU A 416 -21.11 -3.98 17.41
N LEU A 417 -20.63 -2.88 18.02
CA LEU A 417 -19.31 -2.84 18.68
C LEU A 417 -19.42 -3.45 20.08
N GLU A 418 -19.26 -4.77 20.15
CA GLU A 418 -19.17 -5.51 21.41
C GLU A 418 -17.85 -6.28 21.49
N GLY A 419 -17.22 -6.35 22.65
CA GLY A 419 -16.03 -7.20 22.85
C GLY A 419 -14.71 -6.52 22.49
N LEU A 420 -13.72 -7.33 22.13
CA LEU A 420 -12.33 -6.93 21.95
C LEU A 420 -12.03 -6.46 20.52
N LEU A 421 -11.28 -5.36 20.42
CA LEU A 421 -10.70 -4.81 19.21
C LEU A 421 -9.18 -4.67 19.40
N GLN A 422 -8.42 -5.13 18.42
CA GLN A 422 -6.98 -4.91 18.34
C GLN A 422 -6.66 -3.79 17.35
N PHE A 423 -5.82 -2.85 17.75
CA PHE A 423 -5.19 -1.90 16.85
C PHE A 423 -3.69 -2.15 16.87
N LYS A 424 -3.01 -1.86 15.75
CA LYS A 424 -1.60 -2.14 15.60
C LYS A 424 -0.92 -1.05 14.79
N VAL A 425 0.26 -0.64 15.23
CA VAL A 425 1.18 0.25 14.51
C VAL A 425 2.54 -0.41 14.57
N ALA A 426 3.12 -0.72 13.40
CA ALA A 426 4.32 -1.55 13.31
C ALA A 426 4.18 -2.85 14.14
N GLY A 427 5.07 -3.10 15.10
CA GLY A 427 5.00 -4.23 16.02
C GLY A 427 4.09 -4.04 17.22
N SER A 428 3.73 -2.79 17.58
CA SER A 428 3.03 -2.49 18.84
C SER A 428 1.52 -2.64 18.71
N CYS A 429 0.91 -3.20 19.76
CA CYS A 429 -0.50 -3.52 19.86
C CYS A 429 -1.20 -2.61 20.88
N SER A 430 -2.40 -2.16 20.54
CA SER A 430 -3.30 -1.44 21.42
C SER A 430 -4.65 -2.14 21.47
N TRP A 431 -5.24 -2.23 22.65
CA TRP A 431 -6.45 -3.03 22.86
C TRP A 431 -7.60 -2.16 23.36
N LEU A 432 -8.78 -2.41 22.80
CA LEU A 432 -10.04 -1.80 23.24
C LEU A 432 -11.07 -2.89 23.51
N TYR A 433 -11.54 -2.97 24.75
CA TYR A 433 -12.69 -3.80 25.08
C TYR A 433 -13.92 -2.95 25.32
N ILE A 434 -15.07 -3.38 24.79
CA ILE A 434 -16.36 -2.68 24.91
C ILE A 434 -17.41 -3.65 25.46
N ASP A 435 -18.05 -3.28 26.56
CA ASP A 435 -19.26 -3.94 27.05
C ASP A 435 -20.48 -3.32 26.37
N LYS A 436 -21.25 -4.14 25.67
CA LYS A 436 -22.40 -3.68 24.88
C LYS A 436 -23.53 -3.10 25.72
N GLN A 437 -23.85 -3.73 26.86
CA GLN A 437 -25.01 -3.38 27.66
C GLN A 437 -24.83 -2.03 28.35
N THR A 438 -23.66 -1.80 28.93
CA THR A 438 -23.35 -0.57 29.67
C THR A 438 -22.66 0.48 28.83
N LYS A 439 -22.22 0.14 27.61
CA LYS A 439 -21.33 0.94 26.77
C LYS A 439 -20.01 1.31 27.46
N SER A 440 -19.62 0.56 28.50
CA SER A 440 -18.35 0.75 29.19
C SER A 440 -17.21 0.30 28.28
N ALA A 441 -16.13 1.07 28.23
CA ALA A 441 -14.95 0.75 27.45
C ALA A 441 -13.68 0.82 28.29
N ILE A 442 -12.68 -0.01 27.96
CA ILE A 442 -11.32 0.13 28.49
C ILE A 442 -10.31 0.14 27.35
N PHE A 443 -9.28 0.97 27.51
CA PHE A 443 -8.13 0.99 26.62
C PHE A 443 -6.90 0.46 27.35
N ILE A 444 -6.14 -0.38 26.66
CA ILE A 444 -4.90 -0.95 27.16
C ILE A 444 -3.80 -0.68 26.13
N ASP A 445 -2.68 -0.13 26.60
CA ASP A 445 -1.51 0.27 25.78
C ASP A 445 -1.91 1.15 24.57
N PRO A 446 -2.45 2.36 24.78
CA PRO A 446 -2.82 3.25 23.68
C PRO A 446 -1.57 3.80 22.96
N LEU A 447 -1.61 3.81 21.62
CA LEU A 447 -0.49 4.29 20.79
C LEU A 447 -0.71 5.74 20.31
N PRO A 448 0.35 6.59 20.24
CA PRO A 448 0.24 8.00 19.85
C PRO A 448 -0.45 8.23 18.50
N GLU A 449 -0.15 7.41 17.50
CA GLU A 449 -0.67 7.48 16.14
C GLU A 449 -2.19 7.23 16.11
N LEU A 450 -2.69 6.46 17.07
CA LEU A 450 -4.08 6.05 17.15
C LEU A 450 -4.96 7.00 17.96
N VAL A 451 -4.39 7.93 18.76
CA VAL A 451 -5.14 8.79 19.70
C VAL A 451 -6.40 9.36 19.06
N LYS A 452 -6.27 10.08 17.93
CA LYS A 452 -7.43 10.72 17.29
C LYS A 452 -8.51 9.71 16.86
N ARG A 453 -8.11 8.56 16.33
CA ARG A 453 -9.01 7.46 15.92
C ARG A 453 -9.74 6.88 17.13
N LEU A 454 -9.02 6.62 18.23
CA LEU A 454 -9.58 6.10 19.48
C LEU A 454 -10.58 7.07 20.12
N GLN A 455 -10.23 8.36 20.19
CA GLN A 455 -11.13 9.40 20.74
C GLN A 455 -12.42 9.54 19.92
N THR A 456 -12.30 9.40 18.60
CA THR A 456 -13.44 9.43 17.68
C THR A 456 -14.38 8.26 17.94
N LEU A 457 -13.83 7.05 18.06
CA LEU A 457 -14.60 5.85 18.33
C LEU A 457 -15.41 5.98 19.64
N LEU A 458 -14.79 6.46 20.72
CA LEU A 458 -15.48 6.74 21.98
C LEU A 458 -16.64 7.74 21.80
N THR A 459 -16.37 8.86 21.12
CA THR A 459 -17.33 9.96 20.98
C THR A 459 -18.50 9.58 20.08
N CYS A 460 -18.22 9.06 18.88
CA CYS A 460 -19.25 8.73 17.88
C CYS A 460 -20.15 7.57 18.32
N ARG A 461 -19.63 6.62 19.12
CA ARG A 461 -20.41 5.48 19.62
C ARG A 461 -20.99 5.72 21.02
N GLY A 462 -20.74 6.88 21.62
CA GLY A 462 -21.23 7.24 22.96
C GLY A 462 -20.76 6.25 24.03
N LEU A 463 -19.50 5.83 23.95
CA LEU A 463 -18.90 4.88 24.90
C LEU A 463 -18.40 5.62 26.15
N THR A 464 -18.57 4.99 27.31
CA THR A 464 -18.06 5.51 28.58
C THR A 464 -16.72 4.85 28.88
N LEU A 465 -15.63 5.60 28.71
CA LEU A 465 -14.30 5.10 29.06
C LEU A 465 -14.21 4.91 30.59
N THR A 466 -13.91 3.69 31.03
CA THR A 466 -13.77 3.32 32.44
C THR A 466 -12.35 3.50 32.92
N ALA A 467 -11.38 3.10 32.08
CA ALA A 467 -9.95 3.25 32.34
C ALA A 467 -9.16 3.25 31.02
N VAL A 468 -8.01 3.91 31.03
CA VAL A 468 -6.97 3.81 30.00
C VAL A 468 -5.67 3.47 30.73
N ILE A 469 -5.10 2.30 30.43
CA ILE A 469 -4.07 1.67 31.26
C ILE A 469 -2.90 1.26 30.38
N ASP A 470 -1.68 1.49 30.84
CA ASP A 470 -0.48 0.88 30.27
C ASP A 470 -0.15 -0.40 31.06
N THR A 471 0.26 -1.46 30.38
CA THR A 471 0.69 -2.71 31.05
C THR A 471 2.07 -2.57 31.69
N HIS A 472 2.89 -1.62 31.24
CA HIS A 472 4.20 -1.31 31.80
C HIS A 472 4.67 0.07 31.32
N GLY A 473 5.73 0.60 31.94
CA GLY A 473 6.45 1.73 31.37
C GLY A 473 7.16 1.32 30.09
N HIS A 474 6.69 1.82 28.95
CA HIS A 474 7.28 1.58 27.63
C HIS A 474 8.64 2.31 27.53
N ALA A 475 9.72 1.56 27.28
CA ALA A 475 11.05 2.13 27.08
C ALA A 475 11.29 2.60 25.64
N ASP A 476 10.43 2.12 24.74
CA ASP A 476 10.42 2.27 23.29
C ASP A 476 9.55 3.43 22.81
N HIS A 477 8.55 3.87 23.58
CA HIS A 477 7.71 5.02 23.24
C HIS A 477 7.09 5.73 24.46
N GLU A 478 6.74 7.02 24.31
CA GLU A 478 5.98 7.75 25.35
C GLU A 478 4.49 7.41 25.23
N SER A 479 3.91 6.83 26.29
CA SER A 479 2.49 6.45 26.28
C SER A 479 1.58 7.67 26.07
N CYS A 480 0.68 7.56 25.08
CA CYS A 480 -0.29 8.61 24.80
C CYS A 480 -1.50 8.60 25.75
N ARG A 481 -1.50 7.70 26.75
CA ARG A 481 -2.53 7.56 27.79
C ARG A 481 -2.91 8.90 28.42
N GLY A 482 -1.94 9.75 28.73
CA GLY A 482 -2.16 11.05 29.36
C GLY A 482 -3.08 11.96 28.54
N VAL A 483 -2.97 11.91 27.21
CA VAL A 483 -3.79 12.70 26.27
C VAL A 483 -5.24 12.22 26.29
N ILE A 484 -5.46 10.91 26.29
CA ILE A 484 -6.80 10.31 26.33
C ILE A 484 -7.44 10.54 27.71
N ALA A 485 -6.70 10.27 28.80
CA ALA A 485 -7.16 10.44 30.16
C ALA A 485 -7.58 11.89 30.46
N LYS A 486 -6.81 12.88 30.01
CA LYS A 486 -7.14 14.30 30.19
C LYS A 486 -8.48 14.69 29.56
N LYS A 487 -8.88 14.02 28.47
CA LYS A 487 -10.12 14.33 27.75
C LYS A 487 -11.33 13.58 28.31
N PHE A 488 -11.18 12.30 28.64
CA PHE A 488 -12.33 11.43 29.00
C PHE A 488 -12.39 11.05 30.49
N LEU A 489 -11.29 11.21 31.23
CA LEU A 489 -11.13 10.76 32.63
C LEU A 489 -10.47 11.83 33.52
N ALA A 490 -10.67 13.12 33.21
CA ALA A 490 -9.93 14.23 33.81
C ALA A 490 -9.96 14.28 35.35
N VAL A 491 -11.02 13.76 35.98
CA VAL A 491 -11.21 13.73 37.44
C VAL A 491 -10.80 12.41 38.10
N GLN A 492 -10.50 11.38 37.31
CA GLN A 492 -10.10 10.07 37.82
C GLN A 492 -8.63 10.12 38.24
N LYS A 493 -8.36 9.87 39.53
CA LYS A 493 -6.98 9.74 40.02
C LYS A 493 -6.46 8.33 39.73
N THR A 494 -5.26 8.26 39.17
CA THR A 494 -4.62 6.99 38.79
C THR A 494 -3.18 6.91 39.32
N ASN A 495 -2.60 5.72 39.31
CA ASN A 495 -1.15 5.56 39.43
C ASN A 495 -0.43 5.91 38.11
N ALA A 496 0.89 5.67 38.04
CA ALA A 496 1.73 5.95 36.87
C ALA A 496 1.28 5.24 35.59
N LEU A 497 0.76 4.01 35.71
CA LEU A 497 0.26 3.20 34.59
C LEU A 497 -1.22 3.46 34.26
N GLY A 498 -1.88 4.41 34.92
CA GLY A 498 -3.31 4.69 34.67
C GLY A 498 -4.29 3.82 35.43
N TRP A 499 -3.83 2.99 36.37
CA TRP A 499 -4.72 2.20 37.22
C TRP A 499 -5.48 3.09 38.21
N PRO A 500 -6.83 3.00 38.31
CA PRO A 500 -7.62 3.83 39.21
C PRO A 500 -7.27 3.60 40.69
N ILE A 501 -7.09 4.68 41.46
CA ILE A 501 -6.82 4.58 42.91
C ILE A 501 -8.05 4.06 43.68
N SER A 502 -9.25 4.29 43.14
CA SER A 502 -10.52 3.81 43.69
C SER A 502 -10.83 2.34 43.36
N ALA A 503 -9.87 1.58 42.86
CA ALA A 503 -10.06 0.17 42.52
C ALA A 503 -10.43 -0.66 43.76
N GLN A 504 -11.32 -1.64 43.55
CA GLN A 504 -11.76 -2.56 44.59
C GLN A 504 -10.71 -3.65 44.81
N VAL A 505 -10.76 -4.34 45.95
CA VAL A 505 -9.82 -5.42 46.28
C VAL A 505 -10.60 -6.73 46.41
N ILE A 506 -10.05 -7.79 45.82
CA ILE A 506 -10.57 -9.16 45.91
C ILE A 506 -9.47 -10.11 46.36
N THR A 507 -9.83 -11.14 47.12
CA THR A 507 -8.90 -12.22 47.48
C THR A 507 -9.15 -13.43 46.58
N ILE A 508 -8.11 -13.90 45.89
CA ILE A 508 -8.17 -15.05 44.98
C ILE A 508 -7.04 -15.99 45.37
N HIS A 509 -7.39 -17.23 45.73
CA HIS A 509 -6.43 -18.24 46.22
C HIS A 509 -5.49 -17.71 47.33
N GLY A 510 -6.02 -16.91 48.25
CA GLY A 510 -5.27 -16.36 49.39
C GLY A 510 -4.40 -15.13 49.09
N LYS A 511 -4.37 -14.63 47.85
CA LYS A 511 -3.68 -13.38 47.46
C LYS A 511 -4.69 -12.28 47.16
N GLN A 512 -4.37 -11.04 47.56
CA GLN A 512 -5.19 -9.88 47.27
C GLN A 512 -4.82 -9.28 45.91
N TYR A 513 -5.82 -8.98 45.10
CA TYR A 513 -5.69 -8.31 43.81
C TYR A 513 -6.63 -7.10 43.75
N GLN A 514 -6.22 -6.08 43.00
CA GLN A 514 -7.09 -4.95 42.71
C GLN A 514 -7.89 -5.23 41.44
N TYR A 515 -9.15 -4.81 41.40
CA TYR A 515 -9.98 -4.92 40.21
C TYR A 515 -10.87 -3.69 40.02
N ILE A 516 -11.30 -3.49 38.77
CA ILE A 516 -12.34 -2.53 38.38
C ILE A 516 -13.44 -3.27 37.62
N THR A 517 -14.66 -2.72 37.64
CA THR A 517 -15.79 -3.25 36.89
C THR A 517 -15.87 -2.59 35.51
N VAL A 518 -16.04 -3.42 34.47
CA VAL A 518 -16.23 -2.97 33.08
C VAL A 518 -17.47 -3.67 32.57
N GLY A 519 -18.61 -2.98 32.66
CA GLY A 519 -19.91 -3.58 32.42
C GLY A 519 -20.17 -4.79 33.31
N ALA A 520 -20.43 -5.94 32.71
CA ALA A 520 -20.67 -7.19 33.45
C ALA A 520 -19.37 -7.91 33.90
N LYS A 521 -18.18 -7.45 33.47
CA LYS A 521 -16.91 -8.13 33.72
C LYS A 521 -16.04 -7.42 34.75
N TRP A 522 -15.06 -8.15 35.27
CA TRP A 522 -13.98 -7.59 36.07
C TRP A 522 -12.71 -7.49 35.23
N LEU A 523 -11.99 -6.38 35.40
CA LEU A 523 -10.60 -6.25 34.98
C LEU A 523 -9.73 -6.32 36.25
N ILE A 524 -8.98 -7.40 36.40
CA ILE A 524 -8.12 -7.64 37.58
C ILE A 524 -6.68 -7.24 37.22
N LYS A 525 -6.04 -6.44 38.07
CA LYS A 525 -4.62 -6.13 37.99
C LYS A 525 -3.79 -7.16 38.74
N VAL A 526 -2.89 -7.81 38.02
CA VAL A 526 -1.93 -8.79 38.53
C VAL A 526 -0.51 -8.24 38.34
N PRO A 527 0.25 -7.99 39.41
CA PRO A 527 1.66 -7.65 39.28
C PRO A 527 2.43 -8.80 38.61
N THR A 528 3.09 -8.52 37.50
CA THR A 528 3.88 -9.50 36.75
C THR A 528 5.24 -8.91 36.37
N PRO A 529 6.07 -8.54 37.36
CA PRO A 529 7.40 -7.99 37.11
C PRO A 529 8.29 -8.99 36.38
N GLY A 530 9.19 -8.49 35.55
CA GLY A 530 10.12 -9.33 34.81
C GLY A 530 10.75 -8.59 33.64
N HIS A 531 9.93 -8.22 32.66
CA HIS A 531 10.36 -7.37 31.56
C HIS A 531 10.75 -5.99 32.08
N THR A 532 9.87 -5.36 32.86
CA THR A 532 10.20 -4.23 33.74
C THR A 532 9.76 -4.53 35.17
N ASN A 533 10.21 -3.74 36.14
CA ASN A 533 9.83 -3.88 37.54
C ASN A 533 8.39 -3.43 37.83
N ASP A 534 7.82 -2.57 36.98
CA ASP A 534 6.45 -2.06 37.07
C ASP A 534 5.44 -2.84 36.19
N SER A 535 5.90 -3.85 35.44
CA SER A 535 5.06 -4.68 34.57
C SER A 535 3.87 -5.30 35.31
N ILE A 536 2.68 -5.19 34.70
CA ILE A 536 1.43 -5.77 35.16
C ILE A 536 0.73 -6.55 34.04
N SER A 537 -0.01 -7.58 34.43
CA SER A 537 -0.97 -8.26 33.58
C SER A 537 -2.39 -7.87 33.98
N LEU A 538 -3.25 -7.66 33.00
CA LEU A 538 -4.65 -7.30 33.20
C LEU A 538 -5.54 -8.46 32.76
N LEU A 539 -6.32 -9.02 33.68
CA LEU A 539 -7.19 -10.16 33.40
C LEU A 539 -8.63 -9.69 33.28
N LEU A 540 -9.21 -9.79 32.07
CA LEU A 540 -10.63 -9.56 31.86
C LEU A 540 -11.39 -10.88 32.06
N CYS A 541 -12.20 -10.96 33.11
CA CYS A 541 -12.82 -12.20 33.55
C CYS A 541 -14.26 -12.02 34.03
N GLU A 542 -14.96 -13.14 34.19
CA GLU A 542 -16.25 -13.15 34.87
C GLU A 542 -16.09 -12.81 36.37
N PRO A 543 -17.03 -12.09 36.99
CA PRO A 543 -17.06 -11.88 38.43
C PRO A 543 -17.17 -13.19 39.20
N ILE A 544 -16.36 -13.34 40.25
CA ILE A 544 -16.43 -14.51 41.15
C ILE A 544 -17.25 -14.21 42.40
N ARG A 545 -17.92 -15.23 42.93
CA ARG A 545 -18.72 -15.12 44.16
C ARG A 545 -17.93 -15.53 45.41
N THR A 546 -16.91 -16.36 45.25
CA THR A 546 -16.09 -16.87 46.36
C THR A 546 -14.60 -16.80 46.03
N SER A 547 -13.75 -16.61 47.03
CA SER A 547 -12.28 -16.49 46.86
C SER A 547 -11.57 -17.75 46.39
N THR A 548 -12.28 -18.89 46.36
CA THR A 548 -11.78 -20.20 45.91
C THR A 548 -12.27 -20.58 44.52
N GLU A 549 -13.19 -19.80 43.94
CA GLU A 549 -13.71 -20.03 42.60
C GLU A 549 -12.60 -19.84 41.56
N ARG A 550 -12.55 -20.73 40.57
CA ARG A 550 -11.60 -20.62 39.47
C ARG A 550 -11.99 -19.44 38.59
N LEU A 551 -11.03 -18.58 38.27
CA LEU A 551 -11.25 -17.48 37.34
C LEU A 551 -11.56 -18.00 35.92
N ILE A 552 -12.64 -17.49 35.35
CA ILE A 552 -12.95 -17.64 33.93
C ILE A 552 -12.41 -16.40 33.22
N VAL A 553 -11.15 -16.47 32.81
CA VAL A 553 -10.45 -15.37 32.13
C VAL A 553 -10.71 -15.46 30.63
N HIS A 554 -11.15 -14.36 30.03
CA HIS A 554 -11.40 -14.28 28.59
C HIS A 554 -10.15 -13.78 27.86
N TYR A 555 -9.57 -12.70 28.39
CA TYR A 555 -8.37 -12.06 27.85
C TYR A 555 -7.40 -11.75 28.98
N ALA A 556 -6.13 -12.05 28.77
CA ALA A 556 -5.02 -11.71 29.65
C ALA A 556 -4.09 -10.77 28.88
N PHE A 557 -4.18 -9.47 29.16
CA PHE A 557 -3.27 -8.48 28.57
C PHE A 557 -1.99 -8.47 29.39
N CYS A 558 -0.94 -9.13 28.89
CA CYS A 558 0.23 -9.47 29.70
C CYS A 558 1.43 -8.54 29.51
N GLY A 559 1.25 -7.41 28.82
CA GLY A 559 2.38 -6.59 28.43
C GLY A 559 3.31 -7.37 27.51
N ASP A 560 4.60 -7.18 27.74
CA ASP A 560 5.66 -7.94 27.08
C ASP A 560 6.10 -9.18 27.90
N LEU A 561 5.34 -9.64 28.90
CA LEU A 561 5.72 -10.84 29.66
C LEU A 561 5.81 -12.10 28.77
N ILE A 562 4.78 -12.33 27.95
CA ILE A 562 4.69 -13.43 26.99
C ILE A 562 4.46 -12.79 25.62
N LEU A 563 5.32 -13.08 24.65
CA LEU A 563 5.19 -12.65 23.27
C LEU A 563 4.92 -13.88 22.39
N MET A 564 4.44 -13.69 21.17
CA MET A 564 4.29 -14.83 20.27
C MET A 564 5.67 -15.39 19.90
N ASP A 565 5.85 -16.69 20.11
CA ASP A 565 7.11 -17.41 19.87
C ASP A 565 8.30 -16.92 20.73
N SER A 566 8.04 -16.14 21.79
CA SER A 566 9.10 -15.54 22.61
C SER A 566 8.62 -15.11 24.01
N LEU A 567 9.52 -14.51 24.78
CA LEU A 567 9.25 -13.85 26.06
C LEU A 567 9.85 -12.45 26.02
N GLY A 568 9.33 -11.53 26.82
CA GLY A 568 9.91 -10.19 26.95
C GLY A 568 11.38 -10.24 27.33
N ARG A 569 12.14 -9.27 26.85
CA ARG A 569 13.56 -9.14 27.21
C ARG A 569 13.74 -8.88 28.70
N THR A 570 14.87 -9.35 29.25
CA THR A 570 15.21 -9.20 30.68
C THR A 570 16.54 -8.49 30.91
N ASN A 571 17.03 -7.75 29.92
CA ASN A 571 18.33 -7.07 29.94
C ASN A 571 18.23 -5.55 30.13
N PHE A 572 17.07 -4.99 30.47
CA PHE A 572 17.00 -3.60 30.93
C PHE A 572 17.48 -3.46 32.38
N THR A 573 17.87 -2.26 32.77
CA THR A 573 18.26 -1.95 34.15
C THR A 573 17.14 -2.20 35.17
N THR A 574 15.88 -2.17 34.73
CA THR A 574 14.69 -2.45 35.54
C THR A 574 14.14 -3.86 35.37
N SER A 575 14.74 -4.69 34.50
CA SER A 575 14.31 -6.07 34.27
C SER A 575 14.78 -7.03 35.36
N SER A 576 14.11 -8.19 35.47
CA SER A 576 14.49 -9.27 36.39
C SER A 576 14.00 -10.63 35.88
N ALA A 577 14.91 -11.47 35.37
CA ALA A 577 14.57 -12.84 34.97
C ALA A 577 13.99 -13.70 36.12
N PRO A 578 14.50 -13.63 37.37
CA PRO A 578 13.87 -14.34 38.50
C PRO A 578 12.43 -13.90 38.78
N SER A 579 12.15 -12.60 38.64
CA SER A 579 10.79 -12.07 38.77
C SER A 579 9.91 -12.56 37.63
N MET A 580 10.43 -12.58 36.39
CA MET A 580 9.73 -13.11 35.22
C MET A 580 9.32 -14.58 35.42
N TYR A 581 10.23 -15.43 35.91
CA TYR A 581 9.93 -16.84 36.24
C TYR A 581 8.71 -16.96 37.16
N THR A 582 8.71 -16.20 38.25
CA THR A 582 7.61 -16.19 39.23
C THR A 582 6.31 -15.66 38.61
N SER A 583 6.41 -14.63 37.78
CA SER A 583 5.28 -14.03 37.06
C SER A 583 4.64 -14.99 36.07
N LEU A 584 5.43 -15.77 35.33
CA LEU A 584 4.95 -16.78 34.38
C LEU A 584 4.17 -17.90 35.11
N GLN A 585 4.70 -18.42 36.22
CA GLN A 585 4.00 -19.42 37.05
C GLN A 585 2.70 -18.87 37.63
N LEU A 586 2.72 -17.64 38.13
CA LEU A 586 1.54 -16.96 38.67
C LEU A 586 0.46 -16.80 37.59
N LEU A 587 0.84 -16.28 36.42
CA LEU A 587 -0.10 -16.03 35.34
C LEU A 587 -0.73 -17.34 34.86
N LYS A 588 0.09 -18.39 34.63
CA LYS A 588 -0.37 -19.75 34.30
C LYS A 588 -1.41 -20.29 35.28
N THR A 589 -1.20 -20.05 36.56
CA THR A 589 -2.10 -20.50 37.64
C THR A 589 -3.45 -19.79 37.57
N LEU A 590 -3.45 -18.48 37.28
CA LEU A 590 -4.66 -17.66 37.24
C LEU A 590 -5.48 -17.85 35.96
N ILE A 591 -4.82 -17.95 34.80
CA ILE A 591 -5.51 -17.95 33.49
C ILE A 591 -5.67 -19.35 32.90
N GLY A 592 -4.95 -20.36 33.40
CA GLY A 592 -4.97 -21.70 32.83
C GLY A 592 -4.22 -21.80 31.50
N ASN A 593 -4.61 -22.78 30.67
CA ASN A 593 -3.95 -23.05 29.38
C ASN A 593 -4.62 -22.37 28.18
N GLU A 594 -5.93 -22.20 28.26
CA GLU A 594 -6.77 -21.86 27.10
C GLU A 594 -7.10 -20.37 27.00
N SER A 595 -6.94 -19.59 28.07
CA SER A 595 -7.25 -18.15 28.03
C SER A 595 -6.41 -17.45 26.97
N LEU A 596 -7.03 -16.49 26.25
CA LEU A 596 -6.32 -15.73 25.23
C LEU A 596 -5.39 -14.72 25.88
N VAL A 597 -4.12 -14.76 25.50
CA VAL A 597 -3.04 -13.87 25.94
C VAL A 597 -2.84 -12.81 24.86
N CYS A 598 -2.97 -11.55 25.26
CA CYS A 598 -2.95 -10.37 24.39
C CYS A 598 -1.69 -9.54 24.73
N PRO A 599 -0.58 -9.72 23.98
CA PRO A 599 0.66 -9.00 24.25
C PRO A 599 0.59 -7.54 23.80
N SER A 600 1.53 -6.73 24.29
CA SER A 600 1.73 -5.35 23.80
C SER A 600 2.50 -5.30 22.48
N HIS A 601 3.19 -6.38 22.10
CA HIS A 601 3.90 -6.49 20.82
C HIS A 601 3.55 -7.78 20.06
N ASP A 602 3.38 -7.64 18.75
CA ASP A 602 3.16 -8.69 17.77
C ASP A 602 3.96 -8.38 16.51
N TYR A 603 5.12 -9.00 16.34
CA TYR A 603 5.96 -8.73 15.17
C TYR A 603 5.59 -9.55 13.94
N ASN A 604 4.84 -10.65 14.13
CA ASN A 604 4.57 -11.65 13.09
C ASN A 604 3.12 -11.63 12.56
N ASN A 605 2.27 -10.72 13.05
CA ASN A 605 0.84 -10.66 12.74
C ASN A 605 0.09 -11.92 13.20
N GLU A 606 0.41 -12.40 14.40
CA GLU A 606 -0.19 -13.58 15.02
C GLU A 606 -1.37 -13.22 15.95
N PHE A 607 -1.68 -11.93 16.12
CA PHE A 607 -2.84 -11.37 16.84
C PHE A 607 -2.84 -11.60 18.36
N ALA A 608 -3.06 -12.83 18.83
CA ALA A 608 -3.11 -13.20 20.25
C ALA A 608 -2.75 -14.66 20.44
N THR A 609 -2.28 -15.07 21.63
CA THR A 609 -1.85 -16.45 21.88
C THR A 609 -2.60 -17.11 23.05
N SER A 610 -2.18 -18.30 23.47
CA SER A 610 -2.57 -18.94 24.72
C SER A 610 -1.36 -19.67 25.30
N ILE A 611 -1.39 -20.03 26.58
CA ILE A 611 -0.28 -20.81 27.16
C ILE A 611 -0.16 -22.17 26.46
N ALA A 612 -1.29 -22.81 26.12
CA ALA A 612 -1.28 -24.05 25.34
C ALA A 612 -0.59 -23.85 23.98
N ALA A 613 -0.91 -22.78 23.25
CA ALA A 613 -0.31 -22.53 21.95
C ALA A 613 1.19 -22.23 22.07
N GLU A 614 1.61 -21.36 22.99
CA GLU A 614 3.03 -21.00 23.10
C GLU A 614 3.91 -22.12 23.64
N THR A 615 3.40 -22.97 24.53
CA THR A 615 4.19 -24.11 25.04
C THR A 615 4.51 -25.16 23.96
N THR A 616 3.87 -25.10 22.79
CA THR A 616 4.26 -25.95 21.65
C THR A 616 5.49 -25.45 20.88
N ARG A 617 5.87 -24.17 21.05
CA ARG A 617 6.94 -23.53 20.27
C ARG A 617 8.02 -22.86 21.13
N ASN A 618 7.69 -22.50 22.37
CA ASN A 618 8.58 -21.87 23.32
C ASN A 618 9.00 -22.86 24.42
N THR A 619 10.12 -23.55 24.19
CA THR A 619 10.68 -24.56 25.12
C THR A 619 10.92 -23.99 26.51
N LEU A 620 11.40 -22.74 26.61
CA LEU A 620 11.68 -22.11 27.90
C LEU A 620 10.39 -21.88 28.70
N LEU A 621 9.33 -21.39 28.04
CA LEU A 621 8.01 -21.26 28.67
C LEU A 621 7.46 -22.61 29.11
N THR A 622 7.60 -23.66 28.30
CA THR A 622 7.17 -25.03 28.62
C THR A 622 7.84 -25.54 29.88
N GLN A 623 9.16 -25.39 29.97
CA GLN A 623 9.92 -25.80 31.14
C GLN A 623 9.48 -25.06 32.42
N VAL A 624 9.18 -23.75 32.32
CA VAL A 624 8.66 -22.98 33.46
C VAL A 624 7.25 -23.44 33.86
N VAL A 625 6.34 -23.58 32.89
CA VAL A 625 4.95 -23.94 33.12
C VAL A 625 4.82 -25.36 33.70
N ASN A 626 5.69 -26.28 33.28
CA ASN A 626 5.72 -27.66 33.77
C ASN A 626 6.55 -27.83 35.06
N ASN A 627 7.18 -26.75 35.56
CA ASN A 627 8.11 -26.78 36.71
C ASN A 627 9.31 -27.71 36.49
N GLU A 628 9.82 -27.79 35.26
CA GLU A 628 10.99 -28.60 34.88
C GLU A 628 12.31 -27.91 35.23
N ILE A 629 12.30 -26.57 35.32
CA ILE A 629 13.46 -25.75 35.68
C ILE A 629 13.15 -24.84 36.88
N ASN A 630 14.20 -24.46 37.61
CA ASN A 630 14.12 -23.49 38.69
C ASN A 630 14.44 -22.07 38.19
N SER A 631 14.32 -21.07 39.07
CA SER A 631 14.55 -19.66 38.73
C SER A 631 15.97 -19.33 38.29
N GLU A 632 16.99 -20.04 38.77
CA GLU A 632 18.39 -19.80 38.39
C GLU A 632 18.66 -20.32 36.98
N GLU A 633 18.21 -21.54 36.70
CA GLU A 633 18.29 -22.16 35.37
C GLU A 633 17.50 -21.34 34.33
N PHE A 634 16.29 -20.89 34.67
CA PHE A 634 15.52 -19.98 33.82
C PHE A 634 16.30 -18.70 33.52
N SER A 635 16.93 -18.08 34.54
CA SER A 635 17.67 -16.83 34.35
C SER A 635 18.88 -17.03 33.43
N PHE A 636 19.57 -18.15 33.55
CA PHE A 636 20.67 -18.51 32.67
C PHE A 636 20.19 -18.67 31.22
N GLN A 637 19.18 -19.50 30.97
CA GLN A 637 18.64 -19.71 29.62
C GLN A 637 18.03 -18.44 29.02
N LYS A 638 17.35 -17.63 29.84
CA LYS A 638 16.78 -16.34 29.41
C LYS A 638 17.87 -15.35 29.01
N SER A 639 19.00 -15.31 29.73
CA SER A 639 20.13 -14.46 29.36
C SER A 639 20.71 -14.83 28.00
N ILE A 640 20.74 -16.13 27.65
CA ILE A 640 21.17 -16.61 26.34
C ILE A 640 20.16 -16.17 25.26
N MET A 641 18.86 -16.34 25.51
CA MET A 641 17.81 -15.90 24.59
C MET A 641 17.89 -14.39 24.32
N ASP A 642 18.15 -13.57 25.35
CA ASP A 642 18.26 -12.11 25.20
C ASP A 642 19.45 -11.67 24.32
N THR A 643 20.48 -12.52 24.16
CA THR A 643 21.61 -12.21 23.26
C THR A 643 21.24 -12.24 21.78
N GLN A 644 20.08 -12.82 21.44
CA GLN A 644 19.56 -12.93 20.06
C GLN A 644 18.64 -11.77 19.67
N ILE A 645 18.46 -10.78 20.54
CA ILE A 645 17.69 -9.57 20.22
C ILE A 645 18.50 -8.71 19.24
N LEU A 646 17.91 -8.44 18.07
CA LEU A 646 18.51 -7.61 17.03
C LEU A 646 18.08 -6.15 17.22
N ASP A 647 18.85 -5.39 17.99
CA ASP A 647 18.68 -3.94 18.11
C ASP A 647 19.55 -3.23 17.04
N GLU A 648 18.96 -2.74 15.95
CA GLU A 648 19.69 -1.94 14.95
C GLU A 648 19.74 -0.46 15.36
N THR A 649 20.86 0.21 15.08
CA THR A 649 21.00 1.64 15.43
C THR A 649 20.10 2.48 14.51
N GLY A 650 19.04 3.07 15.07
CA GLY A 650 18.08 3.88 14.33
C GLY A 650 16.77 3.16 13.96
N SER A 651 16.57 1.92 14.41
CA SER A 651 15.31 1.19 14.32
C SER A 651 14.52 1.23 15.65
N GLU A 652 13.26 0.79 15.62
CA GLU A 652 12.49 0.51 16.83
C GLU A 652 13.20 -0.54 17.69
N ILE A 653 13.13 -0.38 19.03
CA ILE A 653 13.72 -1.30 20.00
C ILE A 653 12.86 -2.56 20.04
N MET A 654 13.50 -3.73 19.94
CA MET A 654 12.79 -5.00 19.97
C MET A 654 12.53 -5.44 21.42
N CYS A 655 11.28 -5.76 21.75
CA CYS A 655 10.89 -6.17 23.11
C CYS A 655 11.15 -7.66 23.43
N GLY A 656 11.56 -8.46 22.45
CA GLY A 656 11.90 -9.88 22.61
C GLY A 656 12.75 -10.42 21.47
N ALA A 657 13.32 -11.61 21.67
CA ALA A 657 14.10 -12.28 20.64
C ALA A 657 13.15 -12.90 19.61
N LEU A 658 13.24 -12.45 18.36
CA LEU A 658 12.52 -13.05 17.24
C LEU A 658 13.41 -14.10 16.58
N PHE A 659 12.88 -15.30 16.42
CA PHE A 659 13.53 -16.34 15.62
C PHE A 659 13.05 -16.24 14.17
N ASP A 660 13.97 -16.33 13.20
CA ASP A 660 13.70 -16.25 11.74
C ASP A 660 12.76 -17.34 11.20
N HIS A 661 12.30 -18.27 12.04
CA HIS A 661 11.52 -19.45 11.67
C HIS A 661 10.28 -19.61 12.55
N CYS A 662 9.32 -18.68 12.44
CA CYS A 662 7.98 -18.93 12.97
C CYS A 662 7.40 -20.20 12.33
N HIS A 663 7.16 -21.24 13.12
CA HIS A 663 6.52 -22.47 12.66
C HIS A 663 5.07 -22.17 12.23
N LYS A 664 4.86 -21.99 10.92
CA LYS A 664 3.54 -21.75 10.34
C LYS A 664 2.69 -23.00 10.44
N THR A 665 1.53 -22.90 11.08
CA THR A 665 0.51 -23.95 11.07
C THR A 665 0.04 -24.17 9.63
N LEU A 666 0.05 -25.42 9.17
CA LEU A 666 -0.49 -25.79 7.87
C LEU A 666 -2.01 -25.59 7.90
N VAL A 667 -2.52 -24.76 7.02
CA VAL A 667 -3.95 -24.49 6.83
C VAL A 667 -4.37 -24.93 5.44
N VAL A 668 -5.65 -25.25 5.26
CA VAL A 668 -6.15 -25.72 3.97
C VAL A 668 -6.21 -24.54 2.99
N GLU A 669 -5.53 -24.67 1.84
CA GLU A 669 -5.67 -23.71 0.74
C GLU A 669 -6.79 -24.15 -0.19
N TYR A 670 -7.79 -23.30 -0.36
CA TYR A 670 -8.86 -23.50 -1.33
C TYR A 670 -8.68 -22.60 -2.56
N ASP A 671 -9.05 -23.10 -3.73
CA ASP A 671 -9.32 -22.31 -4.93
C ASP A 671 -10.84 -22.32 -5.22
N SER A 672 -11.27 -21.68 -6.31
CA SER A 672 -12.69 -21.71 -6.73
C SER A 672 -13.29 -23.10 -6.79
N ASN A 673 -12.58 -24.05 -7.40
CA ASN A 673 -13.12 -25.38 -7.67
C ASN A 673 -13.13 -26.22 -6.40
N SER A 674 -12.01 -26.23 -5.66
CA SER A 674 -11.89 -27.02 -4.44
C SER A 674 -12.80 -26.51 -3.33
N LEU A 675 -13.06 -25.20 -3.25
CA LEU A 675 -14.04 -24.65 -2.31
C LEU A 675 -15.47 -25.07 -2.67
N VAL A 676 -15.84 -24.96 -3.95
CA VAL A 676 -17.17 -25.37 -4.42
C VAL A 676 -17.41 -26.85 -4.16
N ASP A 677 -16.42 -27.71 -4.39
CA ASP A 677 -16.52 -29.13 -4.13
C ASP A 677 -16.60 -29.43 -2.63
N ALA A 678 -15.84 -28.71 -1.79
CA ALA A 678 -15.92 -28.85 -0.34
C ALA A 678 -17.28 -28.43 0.21
N ILE A 679 -17.85 -27.32 -0.27
CA ILE A 679 -19.20 -26.86 0.13
C ILE A 679 -20.26 -27.88 -0.28
N LYS A 680 -20.16 -28.47 -1.48
CA LYS A 680 -21.10 -29.53 -1.92
C LYS A 680 -21.02 -30.80 -1.07
N GLN A 681 -19.85 -31.08 -0.49
CA GLN A 681 -19.62 -32.28 0.32
C GLN A 681 -20.03 -32.07 1.79
N SER A 682 -20.15 -30.84 2.26
CA SER A 682 -20.46 -30.53 3.65
C SER A 682 -21.17 -29.18 3.79
N ASP A 683 -22.44 -29.21 4.22
CA ASP A 683 -23.22 -28.01 4.55
C ASP A 683 -22.77 -27.34 5.87
N LYS A 684 -21.73 -27.86 6.52
CA LYS A 684 -21.22 -27.37 7.82
C LYS A 684 -20.07 -26.37 7.69
N ILE A 685 -19.63 -26.05 6.47
CA ILE A 685 -18.57 -25.07 6.24
C ILE A 685 -19.12 -23.67 6.48
N GLN A 686 -18.49 -22.93 7.39
CA GLN A 686 -18.77 -21.52 7.60
C GLN A 686 -17.78 -20.66 6.81
N LEU A 687 -18.31 -19.81 5.94
CA LEU A 687 -17.55 -18.90 5.11
C LEU A 687 -17.46 -17.53 5.79
N ILE A 688 -16.24 -17.08 6.06
CA ILE A 688 -15.96 -15.85 6.82
C ILE A 688 -15.23 -14.84 5.94
N ASP A 689 -15.78 -13.64 5.83
CA ASP A 689 -15.10 -12.52 5.17
C ASP A 689 -14.28 -11.72 6.21
N VAL A 690 -12.96 -11.69 6.05
CA VAL A 690 -12.06 -10.98 6.98
C VAL A 690 -11.67 -9.57 6.55
N ARG A 691 -12.34 -9.02 5.53
CA ARG A 691 -12.16 -7.63 5.12
C ARG A 691 -12.75 -6.67 6.16
N GLU A 692 -12.35 -5.40 6.09
CA GLU A 692 -12.92 -4.37 6.95
C GLU A 692 -14.42 -4.21 6.70
N ALA A 693 -15.16 -3.77 7.71
CA ALA A 693 -16.63 -3.67 7.64
C ALA A 693 -17.12 -2.80 6.46
N HIS A 694 -16.38 -1.76 6.09
CA HIS A 694 -16.72 -0.93 4.92
C HIS A 694 -16.51 -1.67 3.60
N GLU A 695 -15.47 -2.51 3.48
CA GLU A 695 -15.25 -3.33 2.27
C GLU A 695 -16.36 -4.37 2.11
N TYR A 696 -16.78 -4.97 3.22
CA TYR A 696 -17.88 -5.93 3.27
C TYR A 696 -19.23 -5.28 2.89
N ALA A 697 -19.52 -4.10 3.44
CA ALA A 697 -20.74 -3.35 3.14
C ALA A 697 -20.82 -2.88 1.67
N LEU A 698 -19.67 -2.64 1.04
CA LEU A 698 -19.58 -2.25 -0.36
C LEU A 698 -19.94 -3.40 -1.31
N GLN A 699 -19.32 -4.56 -1.11
CA GLN A 699 -19.54 -5.74 -1.94
C GLN A 699 -19.04 -6.99 -1.21
N HIS A 700 -19.91 -7.98 -1.03
CA HIS A 700 -19.55 -9.32 -0.59
C HIS A 700 -20.41 -10.36 -1.32
N ASP A 701 -19.95 -11.61 -1.34
CA ASP A 701 -20.75 -12.75 -1.78
C ASP A 701 -21.72 -13.15 -0.65
N GLU A 702 -23.00 -13.33 -0.96
CA GLU A 702 -24.05 -13.69 -0.01
C GLU A 702 -23.74 -14.97 0.79
N LYS A 703 -22.93 -15.89 0.24
CA LYS A 703 -22.46 -17.09 0.96
C LYS A 703 -21.49 -16.76 2.08
N PHE A 704 -20.74 -15.67 1.97
CA PHE A 704 -19.92 -15.10 3.03
C PHE A 704 -20.76 -14.14 3.89
N ALA A 705 -21.80 -14.67 4.53
CA ALA A 705 -22.74 -13.89 5.34
C ALA A 705 -22.14 -13.35 6.66
N ILE A 706 -20.96 -13.81 7.05
CA ILE A 706 -20.31 -13.44 8.31
C ILE A 706 -19.06 -12.60 8.01
N ASN A 707 -19.02 -11.37 8.54
CA ASN A 707 -17.85 -10.50 8.45
C ASN A 707 -17.10 -10.46 9.79
N VAL A 708 -15.81 -10.82 9.76
CA VAL A 708 -14.90 -10.77 10.91
C VAL A 708 -13.63 -10.03 10.50
N PRO A 709 -13.63 -8.68 10.53
CA PRO A 709 -12.45 -7.89 10.25
C PRO A 709 -11.26 -8.36 11.11
N LEU A 710 -10.02 -8.22 10.61
CA LEU A 710 -8.84 -8.74 11.30
C LEU A 710 -8.66 -8.22 12.73
N ASN A 711 -9.01 -6.95 12.99
CA ASN A 711 -8.99 -6.37 14.33
C ASN A 711 -9.98 -7.01 15.33
N ARG A 712 -10.91 -7.85 14.85
CA ARG A 712 -11.90 -8.61 15.61
C ARG A 712 -11.55 -10.10 15.72
N LEU A 713 -10.45 -10.55 15.11
CA LEU A 713 -10.10 -11.97 15.06
C LEU A 713 -9.96 -12.59 16.46
N VAL A 714 -9.40 -11.85 17.41
CA VAL A 714 -9.23 -12.29 18.80
C VAL A 714 -10.59 -12.44 19.52
N GLN A 715 -11.53 -11.53 19.25
CA GLN A 715 -12.91 -11.66 19.72
C GLN A 715 -13.57 -12.91 19.14
N PHE A 716 -13.45 -13.11 17.82
CA PHE A 716 -14.01 -14.27 17.13
C PHE A 716 -13.45 -15.59 17.68
N ALA A 717 -12.13 -15.67 17.91
CA ALA A 717 -11.49 -16.84 18.50
C ALA A 717 -12.02 -17.14 19.91
N ARG A 718 -12.31 -16.10 20.71
CA ARG A 718 -12.90 -16.26 22.05
C ARG A 718 -14.33 -16.80 21.98
N GLU A 719 -15.15 -16.26 21.08
CA GLU A 719 -16.55 -16.65 20.91
C GLU A 719 -16.68 -18.12 20.47
N HIS A 720 -15.78 -18.57 19.60
CA HIS A 720 -15.77 -19.92 19.04
C HIS A 720 -14.80 -20.88 19.76
N GLN A 721 -14.41 -20.56 21.00
CA GLN A 721 -13.43 -21.36 21.74
C GLN A 721 -13.92 -22.78 22.05
N GLN A 722 -15.23 -23.01 22.09
CA GLN A 722 -15.84 -24.33 22.24
C GLN A 722 -16.13 -25.03 20.90
N ASP A 723 -15.94 -24.31 19.79
CA ASP A 723 -16.30 -24.71 18.43
C ASP A 723 -15.06 -24.93 17.55
N LYS A 724 -13.92 -25.30 18.15
CA LYS A 724 -12.64 -25.51 17.43
C LYS A 724 -12.69 -26.60 16.34
N GLN A 725 -13.73 -27.43 16.36
CA GLN A 725 -14.03 -28.49 15.38
C GLN A 725 -14.84 -28.00 14.17
N VAL A 726 -15.39 -26.77 14.22
CA VAL A 726 -16.14 -26.20 13.10
C VAL A 726 -15.18 -25.89 11.95
N GLN A 727 -15.65 -26.16 10.73
CA GLN A 727 -14.89 -25.90 9.52
C GLN A 727 -15.08 -24.45 9.08
N PHE A 728 -14.01 -23.66 9.17
CA PHE A 728 -14.00 -22.25 8.76
C PHE A 728 -13.19 -22.06 7.48
N VAL A 729 -13.76 -21.38 6.49
CA VAL A 729 -13.03 -20.92 5.31
C VAL A 729 -13.05 -19.41 5.25
N LEU A 730 -11.87 -18.79 5.37
CA LEU A 730 -11.73 -17.35 5.40
C LEU A 730 -11.41 -16.81 3.99
N ALA A 731 -12.03 -15.69 3.62
CA ALA A 731 -11.74 -14.97 2.39
C ALA A 731 -11.43 -13.51 2.67
N CYS A 732 -10.57 -12.94 1.83
CA CYS A 732 -10.33 -11.52 1.76
C CYS A 732 -10.10 -11.11 0.30
N ARG A 733 -9.64 -9.88 0.06
CA ARG A 733 -9.35 -9.38 -1.30
C ARG A 733 -8.37 -10.28 -2.09
N SER A 734 -7.15 -10.48 -1.58
CA SER A 734 -6.04 -11.17 -2.29
C SER A 734 -5.69 -12.55 -1.74
N GLY A 735 -6.36 -12.99 -0.67
CA GLY A 735 -6.02 -14.18 0.11
C GLY A 735 -4.98 -13.94 1.22
N SER A 736 -4.24 -12.82 1.21
CA SER A 736 -3.15 -12.59 2.19
C SER A 736 -3.67 -12.41 3.63
N ARG A 737 -4.70 -11.58 3.82
CA ARG A 737 -5.31 -11.37 5.15
C ARG A 737 -5.98 -12.64 5.69
N SER A 738 -6.68 -13.38 4.82
CA SER A 738 -7.36 -14.61 5.21
C SER A 738 -6.39 -15.74 5.51
N GLN A 739 -5.23 -15.79 4.83
CA GLN A 739 -4.16 -16.71 5.17
C GLN A 739 -3.60 -16.44 6.58
N LEU A 740 -3.29 -15.18 6.90
CA LEU A 740 -2.83 -14.78 8.23
C LEU A 740 -3.86 -15.13 9.31
N ALA A 741 -5.13 -14.80 9.08
CA ALA A 741 -6.20 -15.14 10.01
C ALA A 741 -6.36 -16.65 10.20
N ALA A 742 -6.30 -17.43 9.11
CA ALA A 742 -6.37 -18.88 9.17
C ALA A 742 -5.21 -19.48 9.97
N GLN A 743 -3.99 -18.99 9.76
CA GLN A 743 -2.80 -19.43 10.50
C GLN A 743 -2.91 -19.11 11.99
N ALA A 744 -3.38 -17.91 12.34
CA ALA A 744 -3.59 -17.51 13.73
C ALA A 744 -4.66 -18.38 14.42
N LEU A 745 -5.78 -18.68 13.76
CA LEU A 745 -6.80 -19.59 14.30
C LEU A 745 -6.28 -21.03 14.42
N GLY A 746 -5.61 -21.55 13.39
CA GLY A 746 -5.01 -22.89 13.43
C GLY A 746 -4.04 -23.05 14.61
N ARG A 747 -3.23 -22.02 14.88
CA ARG A 747 -2.33 -21.99 16.03
C ARG A 747 -3.06 -21.99 17.38
N LEU A 748 -4.22 -21.34 17.48
CA LEU A 748 -5.08 -21.37 18.68
C LEU A 748 -5.85 -22.70 18.84
N GLY A 749 -5.60 -23.68 17.95
CA GLY A 749 -6.12 -25.04 18.03
C GLY A 749 -7.41 -25.27 17.25
N PHE A 750 -7.79 -24.37 16.34
CA PHE A 750 -8.90 -24.61 15.42
C PHE A 750 -8.48 -25.62 14.35
N GLU A 751 -9.16 -26.77 14.28
CA GLU A 751 -8.66 -27.95 13.56
C GLU A 751 -8.95 -27.92 12.06
N HIS A 752 -9.99 -27.21 11.65
CA HIS A 752 -10.49 -27.22 10.28
C HIS A 752 -10.58 -25.82 9.70
N VAL A 753 -9.45 -25.12 9.66
CA VAL A 753 -9.36 -23.76 9.12
C VAL A 753 -8.66 -23.76 7.77
N GLY A 754 -9.28 -23.13 6.79
CA GLY A 754 -8.69 -22.89 5.49
C GLY A 754 -8.93 -21.47 4.99
N HIS A 755 -8.27 -21.09 3.91
CA HIS A 755 -8.52 -19.81 3.29
C HIS A 755 -8.65 -19.94 1.78
N LEU A 756 -9.36 -18.98 1.20
CA LEU A 756 -9.41 -18.82 -0.24
C LEU A 756 -8.10 -18.20 -0.72
N LYS A 757 -7.30 -18.97 -1.45
CA LYS A 757 -6.08 -18.49 -2.13
C LYS A 757 -6.48 -17.48 -3.19
N GLY A 758 -5.75 -16.38 -3.34
CA GLY A 758 -6.11 -15.33 -4.32
C GLY A 758 -7.31 -14.46 -3.93
N GLY A 759 -8.12 -14.88 -2.95
CA GLY A 759 -9.28 -14.14 -2.45
C GLY A 759 -10.32 -13.82 -3.54
N TYR A 760 -11.12 -12.78 -3.32
CA TYR A 760 -12.09 -12.30 -4.30
C TYR A 760 -11.44 -11.80 -5.61
N ALA A 761 -10.15 -11.43 -5.59
CA ALA A 761 -9.45 -10.91 -6.76
C ALA A 761 -9.26 -11.95 -7.87
N LEU A 762 -9.08 -13.23 -7.51
CA LEU A 762 -8.91 -14.32 -8.48
C LEU A 762 -10.16 -15.19 -8.65
N HIS A 763 -11.17 -14.97 -7.80
CA HIS A 763 -12.34 -15.83 -7.68
C HIS A 763 -13.60 -14.98 -7.53
N GLN A 764 -14.38 -14.86 -8.60
CA GLN A 764 -15.76 -14.36 -8.55
C GLN A 764 -16.69 -15.57 -8.47
N TYR A 765 -17.56 -15.61 -7.47
CA TYR A 765 -18.47 -16.73 -7.18
C TYR A 765 -19.93 -16.39 -7.47
#